data_AF-X5DJJ7-F1
#
_entry.id   AF-X5DJJ7-F1
#
_cell.length_a   1.000
_cell.length_b   1.000
_cell.length_c   1.000
_cell.angle_alpha   90.00
_cell.angle_beta   90.00
_cell.angle_gamma   90.00
#
_symmetry.space_group_name_H-M   'P 1'
#
loop_
_entity.id
_entity.type
_entity.pdbx_description
1 polymer ?
#
loop_
_entity_poly.entity_id
_entity_poly.type
_entity_poly.pdbx_seq_one_letter_code
_entity_poly.pdbx_strand_id
1 'polypeptide(L)'
;MTTVKTKLDRRSFIRSSALAGGGLLLTFSWLAPACTTDSPKQLTMPDEWYELNGFLKIGNNGAVTIMSPNPEIGQNVKTSMPMIVADELDVDWKFVMVEQAPLNTDIFTRQLAGGSQSIRQGWNGLRMAGATGRRMLREAAAHEWKVPVDEITTEAGVLYHKNSGKEAGYGEMASAAAELTVPEEVELKDIKDFTIIGTSRKNVDGQKIVTGKPLFGLDYKAEGMLIAMIEHPPAFGMKLKSFDATEAKAMPGIIDVFSIKTYNDDYQMQWSDVTAFTELVAVVGKSTWEVMNAKLMLNVEWEPIAEDNAQGVPAGFESTADHYKKMEEAAAKAGREQRRDGNPEEAFKNAAKVIERTYTAPFQAHSPMEPMNFFADVKDDFALLAGPTQTPEFMEKTVAARLGLPLEKVDVQMTRMGGGFGRRLYGHFMVEAAVISQQVKAPVKLIYSREDDMSYGIYRPAYHALYRAALDADNNLIGFHVRMGGIPESPLHANRFPAGSVDNYLAESFTVESNISTGAFRAPGSNFNAVAEQSFLDEVAEAAGKDPIQFRLDLLKRAQENPVGSNNDYDAARYAGVLEQVREKSGWDTNSEGKNRGVAAYFCHNSYVANVVDIANKDGKQVIEKVYASVDCGIVVNPDAAVNMTEGSIVDGIGHAMYSELTFSEGQPEQNNFDMYRLIRHAEAPKEIEVHFVENNIDPTGLGEPPYPPVMGALANALYKANGERYYHQPFVKNSIG
;
A
#
# COMPACT_ATOMS: atom_id res chain seq x y z
N MET A 1 32.17 19.35 33.19
CA MET A 1 30.83 18.75 33.41
C MET A 1 29.94 19.27 32.31
N THR A 2 29.64 18.41 31.34
CA THR A 2 28.85 18.77 30.17
C THR A 2 27.40 18.49 30.52
N THR A 3 26.64 19.54 30.79
CA THR A 3 25.22 19.47 31.10
C THR A 3 24.47 19.15 29.81
N VAL A 4 24.08 17.88 29.64
CA VAL A 4 23.14 17.48 28.60
C VAL A 4 21.76 17.93 29.07
N LYS A 5 21.11 18.83 28.32
CA LYS A 5 19.69 19.12 28.52
C LYS A 5 18.91 17.84 28.19
N THR A 6 18.21 17.31 29.20
CA THR A 6 17.20 16.27 29.01
C THR A 6 16.15 16.77 28.02
N LYS A 7 15.90 16.01 26.96
CA LYS A 7 14.83 16.22 25.97
C LYS A 7 13.56 16.68 26.68
N LEU A 8 12.91 17.73 26.18
CA LEU A 8 11.47 17.86 26.38
C LEU A 8 10.85 16.56 25.87
N ASP A 9 10.16 15.84 26.75
CA ASP A 9 9.57 14.55 26.43
C ASP A 9 8.62 14.73 25.23
N ARG A 10 8.91 14.05 24.11
CA ARG A 10 8.09 14.08 22.88
C ARG A 10 6.63 13.76 23.19
N ARG A 11 6.39 12.95 24.22
CA ARG A 11 5.07 12.62 24.75
C ARG A 11 4.35 13.82 25.37
N SER A 12 5.08 14.66 26.11
CA SER A 12 4.56 15.91 26.67
C SER A 12 4.28 16.94 25.56
N PHE A 13 5.09 16.96 24.50
CA PHE A 13 4.84 17.77 23.30
C PHE A 13 3.56 17.34 22.57
N ILE A 14 3.39 16.06 22.22
CA ILE A 14 2.18 15.55 21.54
C ILE A 14 0.91 15.85 22.36
N ARG A 15 0.96 15.66 23.69
CA ARG A 15 -0.17 16.02 24.58
C ARG A 15 -0.48 17.52 24.55
N SER A 16 0.54 18.38 24.46
CA SER A 16 0.38 19.83 24.40
C SER A 16 -0.13 20.30 23.03
N SER A 17 0.33 19.69 21.94
CA SER A 17 -0.14 19.96 20.56
C SER A 17 -1.62 19.60 20.38
N ALA A 18 -2.08 18.50 20.99
CA ALA A 18 -3.51 18.14 21.01
C ALA A 18 -4.39 19.19 21.73
N LEU A 19 -3.84 19.88 22.75
CA LEU A 19 -4.54 20.94 23.49
C LEU A 19 -4.43 22.31 22.80
N ALA A 20 -3.32 22.61 22.14
CA ALA A 20 -3.06 23.89 21.47
C ALA A 20 -3.64 23.96 20.05
N GLY A 21 -3.74 22.83 19.35
CA GLY A 21 -4.14 22.75 17.94
C GLY A 21 -5.65 22.90 17.69
N GLY A 22 -6.51 22.88 18.72
CA GLY A 22 -7.97 23.00 18.59
C GLY A 22 -8.67 21.94 17.70
N GLY A 23 -7.90 21.14 16.95
CA GLY A 23 -8.32 20.06 16.06
C GLY A 23 -8.70 18.82 16.84
N LEU A 24 -9.60 18.98 17.80
CA LEU A 24 -10.26 17.86 18.43
C LEU A 24 -11.39 17.47 17.47
N LEU A 25 -11.29 16.26 16.90
CA LEU A 25 -12.41 15.55 16.27
C LEU A 25 -13.47 15.25 17.36
N LEU A 26 -14.11 16.31 17.87
CA LEU A 26 -15.20 16.25 18.82
C LEU A 26 -16.43 15.75 18.08
N THR A 27 -16.66 14.45 18.15
CA THR A 27 -17.98 13.90 17.85
C THR A 27 -18.91 14.21 19.01
N PHE A 28 -19.53 15.40 19.00
CA PHE A 28 -20.68 15.69 19.85
C PHE A 28 -21.90 14.94 19.31
N SER A 29 -22.25 13.81 19.92
CA SER A 29 -23.56 13.17 19.73
C SER A 29 -24.51 13.68 20.82
N TRP A 30 -25.03 14.92 20.71
CA TRP A 30 -25.98 15.46 21.68
C TRP A 30 -27.45 15.06 21.41
N LEU A 31 -27.81 14.48 20.26
CA LEU A 31 -29.23 14.21 19.96
C LEU A 31 -29.49 12.76 19.58
N ALA A 32 -29.72 11.92 20.59
CA ALA A 32 -30.52 10.71 20.45
C ALA A 32 -31.53 10.66 21.62
N PRO A 33 -32.85 10.75 21.37
CA PRO A 33 -33.83 10.57 22.43
C PRO A 33 -33.82 9.11 22.89
N ALA A 34 -33.91 8.93 24.21
CA ALA A 34 -33.94 7.64 24.88
C ALA A 34 -35.11 6.78 24.37
N CYS A 35 -34.78 5.75 23.58
CA CYS A 35 -35.62 4.58 23.39
C CYS A 35 -34.94 3.41 24.10
N THR A 36 -35.50 3.03 25.24
CA THR A 36 -35.10 1.84 26.00
C THR A 36 -35.57 0.59 25.26
N THR A 37 -34.64 -0.13 24.66
CA THR A 37 -34.77 -1.56 24.39
C THR A 37 -33.54 -2.26 24.96
N ASP A 38 -33.74 -3.40 25.62
CA ASP A 38 -32.71 -4.27 26.22
C ASP A 38 -31.61 -4.58 25.19
N SER A 39 -30.62 -3.70 25.16
CA SER A 39 -29.41 -3.81 24.34
C SER A 39 -28.32 -4.37 25.25
N PRO A 40 -27.41 -5.23 24.74
CA PRO A 40 -26.27 -5.70 25.53
C PRO A 40 -25.54 -4.51 26.12
N LYS A 41 -25.17 -4.57 27.41
CA LYS A 41 -24.48 -3.50 28.15
C LYS A 41 -23.39 -2.90 27.26
N GLN A 42 -23.66 -1.70 26.73
CA GLN A 42 -22.72 -0.98 25.90
C GLN A 42 -21.48 -0.68 26.74
N LEU A 43 -20.30 -0.79 26.15
CA LEU A 43 -19.05 -0.40 26.81
C LEU A 43 -19.21 1.04 27.32
N THR A 44 -19.21 1.23 28.64
CA THR A 44 -19.25 2.57 29.24
C THR A 44 -17.84 3.13 29.23
N MET A 45 -17.70 4.44 29.02
CA MET A 45 -16.39 5.07 29.12
C MET A 45 -15.89 4.95 30.56
N PRO A 46 -14.64 4.48 30.78
CA PRO A 46 -14.06 4.40 32.11
C PRO A 46 -13.83 5.80 32.69
N ASP A 47 -13.92 5.92 34.02
CA ASP A 47 -13.59 7.15 34.73
C ASP A 47 -12.07 7.39 34.74
N GLU A 48 -11.29 6.30 34.82
CA GLU A 48 -9.83 6.32 34.87
C GLU A 48 -9.23 5.29 33.90
N TRP A 49 -8.07 5.65 33.35
CA TRP A 49 -7.29 4.83 32.41
C TRP A 49 -5.88 4.61 32.94
N TYR A 50 -5.43 3.36 32.91
CA TYR A 50 -4.09 2.95 33.32
C TYR A 50 -3.31 2.44 32.10
N GLU A 51 -2.21 3.12 31.76
CA GLU A 51 -1.34 2.74 30.65
C GLU A 51 -0.46 1.57 31.09
N LEU A 52 -0.61 0.40 30.45
CA LEU A 52 0.24 -0.76 30.76
C LEU A 52 1.53 -0.73 29.94
N ASN A 53 1.43 -0.35 28.68
CA ASN A 53 2.57 -0.13 27.79
C ASN A 53 2.17 0.83 26.66
N GLY A 54 3.10 1.10 25.74
CA GLY A 54 2.88 2.05 24.64
C GLY A 54 1.78 1.65 23.64
N PHE A 55 1.32 0.39 23.66
CA PHE A 55 0.29 -0.13 22.75
C PHE A 55 -1.10 -0.22 23.38
N LEU A 56 -1.22 -0.30 24.70
CA LEU A 56 -2.52 -0.50 25.34
C LEU A 56 -2.65 0.13 26.73
N LYS A 57 -3.89 0.55 27.01
CA LYS A 57 -4.35 1.05 28.31
C LYS A 57 -5.64 0.36 28.72
N ILE A 58 -5.85 0.17 30.02
CA ILE A 58 -7.02 -0.50 30.59
C ILE A 58 -7.75 0.47 31.52
N GLY A 59 -9.07 0.56 31.36
CA GLY A 59 -9.93 1.34 32.24
C GLY A 59 -10.28 0.60 33.52
N ASN A 60 -10.63 1.35 34.58
CA ASN A 60 -11.08 0.76 35.85
C ASN A 60 -12.30 -0.19 35.73
N ASN A 61 -13.06 -0.10 34.62
CA ASN A 61 -14.19 -0.98 34.32
C ASN A 61 -13.84 -2.19 33.41
N GLY A 62 -12.56 -2.39 33.07
CA GLY A 62 -12.07 -3.47 32.22
C GLY A 62 -12.10 -3.20 30.71
N ALA A 63 -12.54 -2.02 30.27
CA ALA A 63 -12.39 -1.60 28.87
C ALA A 63 -10.91 -1.50 28.50
N VAL A 64 -10.53 -1.94 27.30
CA VAL A 64 -9.15 -1.90 26.81
C VAL A 64 -9.07 -1.05 25.56
N THR A 65 -8.24 0.00 25.57
CA THR A 65 -7.88 0.69 24.32
C THR A 65 -6.58 0.13 23.81
N ILE A 66 -6.56 -0.25 22.53
CA ILE A 66 -5.37 -0.72 21.82
C ILE A 66 -5.06 0.22 20.66
N MET A 67 -3.80 0.63 20.58
CA MET A 67 -3.28 1.51 19.55
C MET A 67 -2.94 0.72 18.28
N SER A 68 -3.38 1.19 17.12
CA SER A 68 -2.88 0.73 15.83
C SER A 68 -1.80 1.67 15.32
N PRO A 69 -0.53 1.25 15.26
CA PRO A 69 0.59 2.14 14.97
C PRO A 69 0.71 2.56 13.50
N ASN A 70 0.38 1.68 12.56
CA ASN A 70 0.64 1.92 11.14
C ASN A 70 -0.48 2.74 10.48
N PRO A 71 -0.17 3.46 9.38
CA PRO A 71 -1.19 4.18 8.61
C PRO A 71 -2.25 3.24 8.01
N GLU A 72 -3.52 3.65 8.10
CA GLU A 72 -4.69 2.93 7.57
C GLU A 72 -5.14 3.52 6.23
N ILE A 73 -4.89 2.79 5.15
CA ILE A 73 -5.16 3.16 3.76
C ILE A 73 -6.31 2.37 3.11
N GLY A 74 -7.08 1.61 3.89
CA GLY A 74 -8.14 0.74 3.40
C GLY A 74 -7.86 -0.75 3.57
N GLN A 75 -6.65 -1.13 4.00
CA GLN A 75 -6.19 -2.51 4.17
C GLN A 75 -6.56 -3.15 5.52
N ASN A 76 -7.28 -2.43 6.38
CA ASN A 76 -7.83 -2.94 7.65
C ASN A 76 -6.80 -3.27 8.74
N VAL A 77 -5.56 -2.77 8.64
CA VAL A 77 -4.54 -2.91 9.70
C VAL A 77 -4.97 -2.28 11.02
N LYS A 78 -5.85 -1.27 10.98
CA LYS A 78 -6.43 -0.70 12.19
C LYS A 78 -7.29 -1.70 12.96
N THR A 79 -7.84 -2.73 12.32
CA THR A 79 -8.55 -3.81 13.03
C THR A 79 -7.60 -4.97 13.34
N SER A 80 -6.84 -5.43 12.34
CA SER A 80 -6.01 -6.64 12.46
C SER A 80 -4.84 -6.50 13.44
N MET A 81 -4.22 -5.32 13.58
CA MET A 81 -3.11 -5.15 14.55
C MET A 81 -3.60 -5.26 15.99
N PRO A 82 -4.68 -4.55 16.41
CA PRO A 82 -5.26 -4.75 17.74
C PRO A 82 -5.76 -6.16 18.02
N MET A 83 -6.21 -6.91 17.01
CA MET A 83 -6.59 -8.32 17.22
C MET A 83 -5.43 -9.16 17.73
N ILE A 84 -4.21 -8.91 17.25
CA ILE A 84 -3.00 -9.63 17.70
C ILE A 84 -2.72 -9.33 19.18
N VAL A 85 -2.76 -8.05 19.55
CA VAL A 85 -2.55 -7.61 20.93
C VAL A 85 -3.64 -8.17 21.85
N ALA A 86 -4.91 -8.10 21.42
CA ALA A 86 -6.05 -8.56 22.20
C ALA A 86 -6.02 -10.08 22.46
N ASP A 87 -5.58 -10.86 21.47
CA ASP A 87 -5.47 -12.32 21.60
C ASP A 87 -4.43 -12.71 22.66
N GLU A 88 -3.24 -12.10 22.61
CA GLU A 88 -2.18 -12.34 23.59
C GLU A 88 -2.52 -11.76 24.97
N LEU A 89 -3.34 -10.72 25.02
CA LEU A 89 -3.85 -10.14 26.26
C LEU A 89 -4.94 -11.03 26.92
N ASP A 90 -5.51 -12.00 26.20
CA ASP A 90 -6.69 -12.78 26.58
C ASP A 90 -7.90 -11.90 26.98
N VAL A 91 -8.14 -10.82 26.25
CA VAL A 91 -9.33 -9.96 26.45
C VAL A 91 -10.43 -10.31 25.44
N ASP A 92 -11.69 -10.33 25.86
CA ASP A 92 -12.81 -10.46 24.91
C ASP A 92 -12.88 -9.19 24.03
N TRP A 93 -12.90 -9.38 22.71
CA TRP A 93 -12.93 -8.31 21.71
C TRP A 93 -14.05 -7.28 21.94
N LYS A 94 -15.17 -7.67 22.56
CA LYS A 94 -16.25 -6.72 22.88
C LYS A 94 -15.83 -5.63 23.87
N PHE A 95 -14.75 -5.84 24.63
CA PHE A 95 -14.16 -4.86 25.54
C PHE A 95 -13.07 -4.00 24.90
N VAL A 96 -12.72 -4.25 23.64
CA VAL A 96 -11.63 -3.58 22.94
C VAL A 96 -12.13 -2.35 22.18
N MET A 97 -11.50 -1.21 22.45
CA MET A 97 -11.56 0.01 21.66
C MET A 97 -10.25 0.20 20.91
N VAL A 98 -10.33 0.73 19.69
CA VAL A 98 -9.16 0.92 18.85
C VAL A 98 -8.96 2.39 18.51
N GLU A 99 -7.73 2.85 18.68
CA GLU A 99 -7.29 4.20 18.31
C GLU A 99 -6.16 4.13 17.27
N GLN A 100 -6.13 5.08 16.34
CA GLN A 100 -4.95 5.28 15.47
C GLN A 100 -3.86 5.89 16.33
N ALA A 101 -2.69 5.26 16.39
CA ALA A 101 -1.57 5.84 17.13
C ALA A 101 -1.04 7.08 16.39
N PRO A 102 -0.64 8.15 17.11
CA PRO A 102 0.09 9.26 16.50
C PRO A 102 1.47 8.80 16.03
N LEU A 103 2.15 9.62 15.21
CA LEU A 103 3.57 9.39 14.93
C LEU A 103 4.38 9.52 16.23
N ASN A 104 5.02 8.43 16.65
CA ASN A 104 5.89 8.41 17.82
C ASN A 104 6.96 7.31 17.67
N THR A 105 8.14 7.71 17.21
CA THR A 105 9.27 6.79 17.00
C THR A 105 9.96 6.32 18.28
N ASP A 106 9.60 6.89 19.45
CA ASP A 106 10.11 6.42 20.74
C ASP A 106 9.33 5.20 21.24
N ILE A 107 8.09 5.01 20.76
CA ILE A 107 7.20 3.90 21.15
C ILE A 107 7.04 2.89 20.02
N PHE A 108 6.82 3.37 18.79
CA PHE A 108 6.51 2.53 17.65
C PHE A 108 7.66 2.51 16.65
N THR A 109 7.96 1.32 16.15
CA THR A 109 8.92 1.15 15.06
C THR A 109 8.20 1.11 13.72
N ARG A 110 8.74 1.80 12.70
CA ARG A 110 8.32 1.65 11.30
C ARG A 110 6.81 1.89 11.10
N GLN A 111 6.31 3.06 11.51
CA GLN A 111 4.95 3.53 11.21
C GLN A 111 4.80 3.88 9.73
N LEU A 112 4.79 2.85 8.89
CA LEU A 112 4.78 2.94 7.43
C LEU A 112 3.78 1.93 6.85
N ALA A 113 3.05 2.33 5.81
CA ALA A 113 2.19 1.45 5.02
C ALA A 113 2.78 1.29 3.61
N GLY A 114 3.41 0.15 3.32
CA GLY A 114 4.09 -0.08 2.04
C GLY A 114 4.91 -1.37 2.03
N GLY A 115 5.02 -1.99 0.85
CA GLY A 115 5.72 -3.27 0.64
C GLY A 115 5.06 -4.46 1.34
N SER A 116 3.78 -4.34 1.73
CA SER A 116 3.00 -5.34 2.46
C SER A 116 3.65 -5.81 3.76
N GLN A 117 4.26 -4.89 4.50
CA GLN A 117 5.08 -5.21 5.67
C GLN A 117 4.42 -4.97 7.02
N SER A 118 3.27 -4.27 7.08
CA SER A 118 2.71 -3.77 8.34
C SER A 118 2.45 -4.89 9.37
N ILE A 119 1.75 -5.96 8.99
CA ILE A 119 1.52 -7.11 9.89
C ILE A 119 2.80 -7.92 10.09
N ARG A 120 3.51 -8.31 9.01
CA ARG A 120 4.72 -9.14 9.09
C ARG A 120 5.80 -8.55 10.01
N GLN A 121 6.09 -7.26 9.90
CA GLN A 121 7.08 -6.59 10.75
C GLN A 121 6.54 -6.32 12.17
N GLY A 122 5.22 -6.13 12.30
CA GLY A 122 4.57 -5.89 13.59
C GLY A 122 4.28 -7.16 14.40
N TRP A 123 4.30 -8.34 13.78
CA TRP A 123 3.81 -9.61 14.35
C TRP A 123 4.34 -9.85 15.77
N ASN A 124 5.66 -9.99 15.91
CA ASN A 124 6.27 -10.27 17.21
C ASN A 124 6.07 -9.10 18.20
N GLY A 125 6.25 -7.85 17.75
CA GLY A 125 6.09 -6.68 18.61
C GLY A 125 4.69 -6.53 19.20
N LEU A 126 3.65 -6.74 18.38
CA LEU A 126 2.25 -6.70 18.79
C LEU A 126 1.90 -7.86 19.72
N ARG A 127 2.43 -9.07 19.44
CA ARG A 127 2.22 -10.22 20.31
C ARG A 127 2.83 -10.01 21.69
N MET A 128 4.08 -9.55 21.73
CA MET A 128 4.76 -9.19 22.98
C MET A 128 3.98 -8.12 23.75
N ALA A 129 3.46 -7.09 23.08
CA ALA A 129 2.68 -6.04 23.75
C ALA A 129 1.45 -6.57 24.50
N GLY A 130 0.71 -7.52 23.91
CA GLY A 130 -0.43 -8.18 24.57
C GLY A 130 0.01 -9.09 25.72
N ALA A 131 1.02 -9.93 25.48
CA ALA A 131 1.54 -10.88 26.45
C ALA A 131 2.14 -10.19 27.68
N THR A 132 2.84 -9.07 27.49
CA THR A 132 3.35 -8.21 28.56
C THR A 132 2.22 -7.63 29.40
N GLY A 133 1.16 -7.11 28.77
CA GLY A 133 -0.02 -6.62 29.49
C GLY A 133 -0.65 -7.72 30.35
N ARG A 134 -0.85 -8.92 29.77
CA ARG A 134 -1.36 -10.09 30.50
C ARG A 134 -0.46 -10.48 31.68
N ARG A 135 0.86 -10.48 31.48
CA ARG A 135 1.83 -10.82 32.54
C ARG A 135 1.75 -9.84 33.71
N MET A 136 1.72 -8.53 33.44
CA MET A 136 1.61 -7.50 34.47
C MET A 136 0.29 -7.62 35.26
N LEU A 137 -0.82 -7.94 34.59
CA LEU A 137 -2.10 -8.19 35.26
C LEU A 137 -2.06 -9.43 36.16
N ARG A 138 -1.42 -10.52 35.70
CA ARG A 138 -1.22 -11.74 36.51
C ARG A 138 -0.35 -11.47 37.73
N GLU A 139 0.71 -10.67 37.59
CA GLU A 139 1.58 -10.27 38.71
C GLU A 139 0.85 -9.41 39.73
N ALA A 140 0.05 -8.43 39.27
CA ALA A 140 -0.77 -7.61 40.15
C ALA A 140 -1.77 -8.48 40.96
N ALA A 141 -2.46 -9.40 40.29
CA ALA A 141 -3.37 -10.33 40.95
C ALA A 141 -2.64 -11.28 41.92
N ALA A 142 -1.46 -11.78 41.54
CA ALA A 142 -0.64 -12.65 42.38
C ALA A 142 -0.17 -11.94 43.67
N HIS A 143 0.24 -10.67 43.56
CA HIS A 143 0.59 -9.83 44.71
C HIS A 143 -0.61 -9.60 45.63
N GLU A 144 -1.76 -9.22 45.07
CA GLU A 144 -3.00 -8.96 45.82
C GLU A 144 -3.49 -10.25 46.51
N TRP A 145 -3.45 -11.37 45.81
CA TRP A 145 -3.97 -12.64 46.33
C TRP A 145 -2.97 -13.41 47.18
N LYS A 146 -1.69 -13.01 47.18
CA LYS A 146 -0.55 -13.62 47.87
C LYS A 146 -0.33 -15.08 47.45
N VAL A 147 -0.33 -15.31 46.14
CA VAL A 147 -0.16 -16.64 45.51
C VAL A 147 0.90 -16.57 44.41
N PRO A 148 1.49 -17.71 43.99
CA PRO A 148 2.41 -17.71 42.86
C PRO A 148 1.72 -17.26 41.57
N VAL A 149 2.39 -16.43 40.77
CA VAL A 149 1.87 -15.90 39.50
C VAL A 149 1.55 -17.01 38.49
N ASP A 150 2.28 -18.12 38.54
CA ASP A 150 2.10 -19.27 37.65
C ASP A 150 0.81 -20.05 37.96
N GLU A 151 0.20 -19.84 39.13
CA GLU A 151 -1.12 -20.37 39.48
C GLU A 151 -2.27 -19.48 38.98
N ILE A 152 -1.98 -18.27 38.48
CA ILE A 152 -2.98 -17.35 37.93
C ILE A 152 -3.17 -17.62 36.44
N THR A 153 -4.39 -17.93 36.03
CA THR A 153 -4.79 -18.08 34.62
C THR A 153 -5.66 -16.91 34.17
N THR A 154 -5.73 -16.66 32.87
CA THR A 154 -6.55 -15.60 32.27
C THR A 154 -7.51 -16.15 31.23
N GLU A 155 -8.71 -15.60 31.19
CA GLU A 155 -9.68 -15.88 30.13
C GLU A 155 -10.63 -14.68 29.98
N ALA A 156 -10.82 -14.21 28.76
CA ALA A 156 -11.81 -13.18 28.40
C ALA A 156 -11.78 -11.90 29.27
N GLY A 157 -10.59 -11.45 29.67
CA GLY A 157 -10.40 -10.25 30.49
C GLY A 157 -10.57 -10.48 32.00
N VAL A 158 -10.56 -11.73 32.44
CA VAL A 158 -10.71 -12.14 33.84
C VAL A 158 -9.51 -12.97 34.27
N LEU A 159 -9.01 -12.67 35.46
CA LEU A 159 -7.95 -13.40 36.16
C LEU A 159 -8.58 -14.43 37.09
N TYR A 160 -8.03 -15.63 37.14
CA TYR A 160 -8.52 -16.72 37.99
C TYR A 160 -7.38 -17.37 38.77
N HIS A 161 -7.63 -17.68 40.04
CA HIS A 161 -6.80 -18.55 40.83
C HIS A 161 -7.60 -19.77 41.31
N LYS A 162 -7.46 -20.89 40.59
CA LYS A 162 -8.29 -22.09 40.77
C LYS A 162 -8.20 -22.67 42.18
N ASN A 163 -7.01 -22.65 42.78
CA ASN A 163 -6.77 -23.28 44.09
C ASN A 163 -7.52 -22.57 45.22
N SER A 164 -7.74 -21.26 45.12
CA SER A 164 -8.51 -20.51 46.13
C SER A 164 -9.90 -20.07 45.67
N GLY A 165 -10.26 -20.29 44.40
CA GLY A 165 -11.51 -19.80 43.80
C GLY A 165 -11.61 -18.27 43.70
N LYS A 166 -10.48 -17.55 43.71
CA LYS A 166 -10.47 -16.10 43.54
C LYS A 166 -10.55 -15.75 42.05
N GLU A 167 -11.28 -14.68 41.74
CA GLU A 167 -11.36 -14.09 40.41
C GLU A 167 -11.37 -12.55 40.50
N ALA A 168 -10.88 -11.89 39.46
CA ALA A 168 -10.99 -10.44 39.30
C ALA A 168 -10.97 -10.06 37.81
N GLY A 169 -11.71 -9.03 37.44
CA GLY A 169 -11.62 -8.44 36.10
C GLY A 169 -10.32 -7.66 35.92
N TYR A 170 -9.88 -7.48 34.67
CA TYR A 170 -8.67 -6.70 34.38
C TYR A 170 -8.73 -5.27 34.91
N GLY A 171 -9.91 -4.64 34.92
CA GLY A 171 -10.09 -3.29 35.44
C GLY A 171 -9.74 -3.15 36.93
N GLU A 172 -10.00 -4.19 37.73
CA GLU A 172 -9.71 -4.20 39.17
C GLU A 172 -8.20 -4.24 39.44
N MET A 173 -7.42 -4.85 38.54
CA MET A 173 -5.96 -4.99 38.67
C MET A 173 -5.17 -3.97 37.85
N ALA A 174 -5.82 -3.20 36.98
CA ALA A 174 -5.17 -2.33 36.00
C ALA A 174 -4.28 -1.25 36.64
N SER A 175 -4.75 -0.61 37.72
CA SER A 175 -3.97 0.41 38.43
C SER A 175 -2.70 -0.18 39.03
N ALA A 176 -2.81 -1.31 39.73
CA ALA A 176 -1.67 -1.99 40.34
C ALA A 176 -0.69 -2.52 39.28
N ALA A 177 -1.22 -3.06 38.17
CA ALA A 177 -0.42 -3.56 37.07
C ALA A 177 0.41 -2.44 36.42
N ALA A 178 -0.15 -1.23 36.26
CA ALA A 178 0.54 -0.09 35.65
C ALA A 178 1.73 0.44 36.49
N GLU A 179 1.79 0.13 37.79
CA GLU A 179 2.90 0.50 38.67
C GLU A 179 4.04 -0.53 38.65
N LEU A 180 3.83 -1.70 38.05
CA LEU A 180 4.87 -2.73 37.95
C LEU A 180 5.92 -2.36 36.92
N THR A 181 7.15 -2.83 37.17
CA THR A 181 8.21 -2.79 36.17
C THR A 181 7.84 -3.69 35.00
N VAL A 182 7.95 -3.18 33.77
CA VAL A 182 7.69 -3.96 32.56
C VAL A 182 8.65 -5.17 32.52
N PRO A 183 8.13 -6.41 32.44
CA PRO A 183 8.95 -7.61 32.35
C PRO A 183 9.89 -7.59 31.13
N GLU A 184 11.14 -8.04 31.31
CA GLU A 184 12.12 -8.14 30.23
C GLU A 184 11.84 -9.32 29.28
N GLU A 185 11.23 -10.39 29.80
CA GLU A 185 10.88 -11.59 29.05
C GLU A 185 9.41 -11.96 29.31
N VAL A 186 8.71 -12.39 28.25
CA VAL A 186 7.31 -12.82 28.30
C VAL A 186 7.09 -14.02 27.40
N GLU A 187 6.26 -14.96 27.86
CA GLU A 187 5.83 -16.10 27.06
C GLU A 187 4.66 -15.70 26.14
N LEU A 188 4.80 -16.02 24.85
CA LEU A 188 3.75 -15.86 23.85
C LEU A 188 2.89 -17.12 23.78
N LYS A 189 1.61 -16.97 23.42
CA LYS A 189 0.71 -18.13 23.22
C LYS A 189 1.20 -19.05 22.10
N ASP A 190 0.83 -20.33 22.15
CA ASP A 190 0.91 -21.18 20.96
C ASP A 190 -0.19 -20.78 19.97
N ILE A 191 0.04 -21.00 18.67
CA ILE A 191 -0.94 -20.69 17.59
C ILE A 191 -2.29 -21.38 17.85
N LYS A 192 -2.27 -22.62 18.34
CA LYS A 192 -3.47 -23.41 18.66
C LYS A 192 -4.32 -22.78 19.79
N ASP A 193 -3.73 -21.90 20.60
CA ASP A 193 -4.38 -21.27 21.75
C ASP A 193 -4.97 -19.89 21.39
N PHE A 194 -4.82 -19.45 20.14
CA PHE A 194 -5.45 -18.23 19.65
C PHE A 194 -6.99 -18.34 19.68
N THR A 195 -7.65 -17.25 20.07
CA THR A 195 -9.13 -17.18 20.20
C THR A 195 -9.76 -16.04 19.37
N ILE A 196 -8.93 -15.09 18.93
CA ILE A 196 -9.27 -13.92 18.12
C ILE A 196 -8.54 -13.97 16.78
N ILE A 197 -7.22 -14.22 16.78
CA ILE A 197 -6.44 -14.41 15.54
C ILE A 197 -7.00 -15.62 14.78
N GLY A 198 -7.20 -15.48 13.47
CA GLY A 198 -7.83 -16.52 12.65
C GLY A 198 -9.36 -16.47 12.66
N THR A 199 -9.97 -15.51 13.36
CA THR A 199 -11.43 -15.31 13.38
C THR A 199 -11.82 -13.94 12.83
N SER A 200 -13.02 -13.84 12.26
CA SER A 200 -13.44 -12.60 11.60
C SER A 200 -13.88 -11.52 12.59
N ARG A 201 -13.42 -10.29 12.36
CA ARG A 201 -13.89 -9.09 13.07
C ARG A 201 -14.25 -7.99 12.07
N LYS A 202 -15.35 -7.29 12.35
CA LYS A 202 -15.79 -6.15 11.55
C LYS A 202 -14.77 -5.01 11.66
N ASN A 203 -14.64 -4.24 10.58
CA ASN A 203 -13.81 -3.04 10.56
C ASN A 203 -14.22 -2.09 11.70
N VAL A 204 -13.25 -1.73 12.56
CA VAL A 204 -13.48 -0.85 13.73
C VAL A 204 -13.95 0.56 13.34
N ASP A 205 -13.61 1.02 12.14
CA ASP A 205 -14.14 2.28 11.58
C ASP A 205 -15.43 2.09 10.79
N GLY A 206 -15.91 0.85 10.62
CA GLY A 206 -17.01 0.51 9.71
C GLY A 206 -18.28 1.32 9.95
N GLN A 207 -18.70 1.48 11.22
CA GLN A 207 -19.87 2.30 11.55
C GLN A 207 -19.65 3.77 11.19
N LYS A 208 -18.45 4.32 11.42
CA LYS A 208 -18.11 5.71 11.09
C LYS A 208 -18.13 5.91 9.56
N ILE A 209 -17.64 4.94 8.80
CA ILE A 209 -17.65 4.97 7.33
C ILE A 209 -19.09 5.01 6.81
N VAL A 210 -19.94 4.05 7.20
CA VAL A 210 -21.31 3.95 6.65
C VAL A 210 -22.27 5.05 7.12
N THR A 211 -21.92 5.76 8.20
CA THR A 211 -22.70 6.91 8.70
C THR A 211 -22.12 8.27 8.32
N GLY A 212 -21.04 8.30 7.52
CA GLY A 212 -20.40 9.55 7.08
C GLY A 212 -19.80 10.37 8.23
N LYS A 213 -19.30 9.72 9.27
CA LYS A 213 -18.56 10.42 10.33
C LYS A 213 -17.16 10.81 9.82
N PRO A 214 -16.64 11.99 10.20
CA PRO A 214 -15.31 12.45 9.84
C PRO A 214 -14.20 11.43 10.12
N LEU A 215 -13.42 11.09 9.11
CA LEU A 215 -12.32 10.12 9.16
C LEU A 215 -11.12 10.50 8.29
N PHE A 216 -11.36 11.23 7.21
CA PHE A 216 -10.38 11.53 6.15
C PHE A 216 -9.74 12.90 6.34
N GLY A 217 -8.63 13.18 5.65
CA GLY A 217 -7.95 14.47 5.76
C GLY A 217 -8.83 15.63 5.30
N LEU A 218 -9.68 15.38 4.30
CA LEU A 218 -10.67 16.36 3.83
C LEU A 218 -11.71 16.72 4.90
N ASP A 219 -11.95 15.85 5.88
CA ASP A 219 -12.88 16.10 6.98
C ASP A 219 -12.25 16.96 8.09
N TYR A 220 -10.93 17.14 8.08
CA TYR A 220 -10.22 17.91 9.11
C TYR A 220 -10.68 19.38 9.09
N LYS A 221 -10.87 19.93 10.30
CA LYS A 221 -11.31 21.30 10.56
C LYS A 221 -10.55 21.86 11.75
N ALA A 222 -10.16 23.11 11.66
CA ALA A 222 -9.64 23.90 12.77
C ALA A 222 -10.24 25.31 12.73
N GLU A 223 -10.27 25.99 13.88
CA GLU A 223 -10.70 27.39 13.94
C GLU A 223 -9.75 28.28 13.14
N GLY A 224 -10.30 29.24 12.38
CA GLY A 224 -9.50 30.14 11.53
C GLY A 224 -8.86 29.48 10.31
N MET A 225 -9.15 28.21 10.03
CA MET A 225 -8.57 27.47 8.90
C MET A 225 -8.97 28.06 7.55
N LEU A 226 -7.95 28.32 6.71
CA LEU A 226 -8.08 28.73 5.31
C LEU A 226 -8.03 27.51 4.38
N ILE A 227 -8.51 27.68 3.16
CA ILE A 227 -8.36 26.71 2.07
C ILE A 227 -7.25 27.19 1.15
N ALA A 228 -6.39 26.25 0.73
CA ALA A 228 -5.39 26.48 -0.31
C ALA A 228 -5.58 25.51 -1.47
N MET A 229 -5.32 26.01 -2.68
CA MET A 229 -5.13 25.21 -3.90
C MET A 229 -3.88 25.72 -4.62
N ILE A 230 -3.29 24.88 -5.45
CA ILE A 230 -2.06 25.19 -6.17
C ILE A 230 -2.33 25.15 -7.66
N GLU A 231 -1.76 26.09 -8.41
CA GLU A 231 -1.57 26.03 -9.85
C GLU A 231 -0.18 25.43 -10.14
N HIS A 232 -0.16 24.34 -10.89
CA HIS A 232 1.05 23.58 -11.24
C HIS A 232 1.44 23.85 -12.71
N PRO A 233 2.71 23.58 -13.10
CA PRO A 233 3.10 23.64 -14.51
C PRO A 233 2.25 22.69 -15.36
N PRO A 234 1.75 23.11 -16.54
CA PRO A 234 0.79 22.32 -17.32
C PRO A 234 1.41 21.08 -17.98
N ALA A 235 2.74 20.96 -17.99
CA ALA A 235 3.47 19.86 -18.58
C ALA A 235 4.76 19.59 -17.81
N PHE A 236 5.17 18.32 -17.76
CA PHE A 236 6.52 17.94 -17.34
C PHE A 236 7.56 18.58 -18.28
N GLY A 237 8.70 18.97 -17.72
CA GLY A 237 9.69 19.77 -18.45
C GLY A 237 9.40 21.27 -18.47
N MET A 238 8.38 21.76 -17.76
CA MET A 238 8.15 23.19 -17.52
C MET A 238 8.44 23.61 -16.08
N LYS A 239 8.75 24.90 -15.89
CA LYS A 239 8.89 25.57 -14.60
C LYS A 239 8.23 26.95 -14.62
N LEU A 240 7.99 27.52 -13.43
CA LEU A 240 7.41 28.85 -13.29
C LEU A 240 8.34 29.92 -13.88
N LYS A 241 7.82 30.79 -14.74
CA LYS A 241 8.52 31.98 -15.22
C LYS A 241 8.04 33.24 -14.51
N SER A 242 6.73 33.46 -14.50
CA SER A 242 6.08 34.60 -13.84
C SER A 242 4.59 34.33 -13.67
N PHE A 243 3.89 35.14 -12.87
CA PHE A 243 2.43 35.11 -12.79
C PHE A 243 1.88 36.51 -12.49
N ASP A 244 0.66 36.79 -12.95
CA ASP A 244 -0.14 37.93 -12.52
C ASP A 244 -1.35 37.43 -11.73
N ALA A 245 -1.44 37.86 -10.47
CA ALA A 245 -2.51 37.51 -9.57
C ALA A 245 -3.43 38.70 -9.21
N THR A 246 -3.33 39.81 -9.93
CA THR A 246 -4.07 41.05 -9.60
C THR A 246 -5.58 40.81 -9.57
N GLU A 247 -6.13 40.14 -10.58
CA GLU A 247 -7.56 39.82 -10.64
C GLU A 247 -7.97 38.81 -9.56
N ALA A 248 -7.20 37.73 -9.42
CA ALA A 248 -7.46 36.69 -8.43
C ALA A 248 -7.45 37.22 -6.99
N LYS A 249 -6.49 38.09 -6.63
CA LYS A 249 -6.41 38.73 -5.30
C LYS A 249 -7.56 39.69 -5.02
N ALA A 250 -8.18 40.26 -6.05
CA ALA A 250 -9.33 41.14 -5.91
C ALA A 250 -10.65 40.38 -5.71
N MET A 251 -10.67 39.05 -5.89
CA MET A 251 -11.88 38.25 -5.75
C MET A 251 -12.30 38.09 -4.28
N PRO A 252 -13.61 37.99 -4.01
CA PRO A 252 -14.12 37.81 -2.65
C PRO A 252 -13.53 36.59 -1.95
N GLY A 253 -13.14 36.77 -0.69
CA GLY A 253 -12.68 35.68 0.16
C GLY A 253 -11.24 35.21 -0.09
N ILE A 254 -10.55 35.75 -1.09
CA ILE A 254 -9.13 35.50 -1.31
C ILE A 254 -8.29 36.28 -0.32
N ILE A 255 -7.36 35.58 0.33
CA ILE A 255 -6.44 36.13 1.32
C ILE A 255 -5.14 36.51 0.64
N ASP A 256 -4.56 35.60 -0.14
CA ASP A 256 -3.34 35.87 -0.88
C ASP A 256 -3.15 34.89 -2.05
N VAL A 257 -2.28 35.29 -2.99
CA VAL A 257 -1.77 34.48 -4.08
C VAL A 257 -0.27 34.73 -4.20
N PHE A 258 0.54 33.67 -4.12
CA PHE A 258 1.99 33.78 -4.10
C PHE A 258 2.67 32.53 -4.63
N SER A 259 3.92 32.66 -5.09
CA SER A 259 4.73 31.50 -5.43
C SER A 259 5.37 30.86 -4.21
N ILE A 260 5.56 29.54 -4.25
CA ILE A 260 6.27 28.76 -3.23
C ILE A 260 7.32 27.88 -3.88
N LYS A 261 8.37 27.57 -3.11
CA LYS A 261 9.25 26.43 -3.35
C LYS A 261 8.92 25.30 -2.38
N THR A 262 8.62 24.10 -2.88
CA THR A 262 8.34 22.92 -2.05
C THR A 262 9.56 22.52 -1.22
N TYR A 263 10.74 22.50 -1.83
CA TYR A 263 12.02 22.21 -1.16
C TYR A 263 12.97 23.41 -1.22
N ASN A 264 13.93 23.47 -0.27
CA ASN A 264 15.03 24.44 -0.36
C ASN A 264 16.05 23.96 -1.41
N ASP A 265 16.77 24.90 -2.03
CA ASP A 265 17.69 24.58 -3.14
C ASP A 265 18.88 23.68 -2.69
N ASP A 266 19.25 23.72 -1.41
CA ASP A 266 20.30 22.91 -0.80
C ASP A 266 19.81 21.59 -0.19
N TYR A 267 18.49 21.35 -0.20
CA TYR A 267 17.90 20.16 0.38
C TYR A 267 18.22 18.91 -0.43
N GLN A 268 18.74 17.89 0.25
CA GLN A 268 18.96 16.58 -0.33
C GLN A 268 17.69 15.75 -0.20
N MET A 269 16.99 15.56 -1.32
CA MET A 269 15.78 14.74 -1.39
C MET A 269 16.05 13.31 -0.90
N GLN A 270 15.19 12.79 -0.03
CA GLN A 270 15.19 11.37 0.34
C GLN A 270 14.27 10.55 -0.57
N TRP A 271 14.28 9.23 -0.42
CA TRP A 271 13.62 8.28 -1.33
C TRP A 271 12.11 8.51 -1.56
N SER A 272 11.43 9.15 -0.60
CA SER A 272 10.00 9.49 -0.68
C SER A 272 9.71 10.97 -1.00
N ASP A 273 10.74 11.77 -1.26
CA ASP A 273 10.62 13.13 -1.80
C ASP A 273 10.64 13.04 -3.33
N VAL A 274 9.46 12.78 -3.92
CA VAL A 274 9.30 12.67 -5.37
C VAL A 274 8.30 13.71 -5.84
N THR A 275 8.73 14.59 -6.73
CA THR A 275 7.90 15.51 -7.52
C THR A 275 8.77 16.19 -8.58
N ALA A 276 8.27 16.35 -9.79
CA ALA A 276 8.90 17.14 -10.85
C ALA A 276 8.63 18.64 -10.66
N PHE A 277 7.57 18.98 -9.92
CA PHE A 277 7.10 20.34 -9.77
C PHE A 277 7.39 20.82 -8.35
N THR A 278 8.37 21.73 -8.25
CA THR A 278 8.85 22.27 -6.97
C THR A 278 8.65 23.77 -6.83
N GLU A 279 8.44 24.49 -7.93
CA GLU A 279 8.07 25.91 -7.94
C GLU A 279 6.62 26.06 -8.40
N LEU A 280 5.76 26.55 -7.51
CA LEU A 280 4.31 26.45 -7.62
C LEU A 280 3.66 27.80 -7.30
N VAL A 281 2.42 28.04 -7.74
CA VAL A 281 1.63 29.22 -7.33
C VAL A 281 0.46 28.79 -6.45
N ALA A 282 0.46 29.24 -5.19
CA ALA A 282 -0.59 28.94 -4.23
C ALA A 282 -1.65 30.04 -4.22
N VAL A 283 -2.93 29.64 -4.20
CA VAL A 283 -4.10 30.50 -4.01
C VAL A 283 -4.72 30.15 -2.66
N VAL A 284 -4.83 31.13 -1.76
CA VAL A 284 -5.32 30.93 -0.39
C VAL A 284 -6.55 31.79 -0.13
N GLY A 285 -7.61 31.20 0.43
CA GLY A 285 -8.88 31.88 0.64
C GLY A 285 -9.73 31.25 1.75
N LYS A 286 -10.93 31.78 1.95
CA LYS A 286 -11.83 31.39 3.05
C LYS A 286 -12.66 30.14 2.77
N SER A 287 -12.90 29.81 1.51
CA SER A 287 -13.68 28.64 1.11
C SER A 287 -13.14 27.98 -0.15
N THR A 288 -13.47 26.70 -0.32
CA THR A 288 -13.10 25.92 -1.51
C THR A 288 -13.64 26.55 -2.79
N TRP A 289 -14.87 27.06 -2.77
CA TRP A 289 -15.49 27.68 -3.94
C TRP A 289 -14.78 28.97 -4.36
N GLU A 290 -14.49 29.86 -3.41
CA GLU A 290 -13.80 31.13 -3.69
C GLU A 290 -12.39 30.86 -4.25
N VAL A 291 -11.63 29.97 -3.61
CA VAL A 291 -10.26 29.60 -4.04
C VAL A 291 -10.27 28.97 -5.44
N MET A 292 -11.21 28.06 -5.71
CA MET A 292 -11.32 27.41 -7.02
C MET A 292 -11.61 28.42 -8.13
N ASN A 293 -12.53 29.37 -7.90
CA ASN A 293 -12.81 30.41 -8.89
C ASN A 293 -11.64 31.37 -9.09
N ALA A 294 -10.90 31.70 -8.02
CA ALA A 294 -9.72 32.55 -8.13
C ALA A 294 -8.57 31.87 -8.87
N LYS A 295 -8.39 30.56 -8.69
CA LYS A 295 -7.43 29.76 -9.45
C LYS A 295 -7.69 29.85 -10.96
N LEU A 296 -8.94 29.80 -11.40
CA LEU A 296 -9.30 29.94 -12.82
C LEU A 296 -8.95 31.30 -13.44
N MET A 297 -8.77 32.33 -12.61
CA MET A 297 -8.41 33.68 -13.04
C MET A 297 -6.90 33.95 -13.01
N LEU A 298 -6.08 32.99 -12.55
CA LEU A 298 -4.63 33.17 -12.54
C LEU A 298 -4.10 33.18 -13.98
N ASN A 299 -3.29 34.19 -14.30
CA ASN A 299 -2.49 34.19 -15.51
C ASN A 299 -1.04 33.82 -15.13
N VAL A 300 -0.64 32.59 -15.45
CA VAL A 300 0.71 32.08 -15.17
C VAL A 300 1.47 31.85 -16.46
N GLU A 301 2.67 32.40 -16.54
CA GLU A 301 3.61 32.10 -17.60
C GLU A 301 4.55 30.97 -17.13
N TRP A 302 4.62 29.92 -17.94
CA TRP A 302 5.52 28.79 -17.77
C TRP A 302 6.60 28.82 -18.85
N GLU A 303 7.80 28.35 -18.52
CA GLU A 303 8.89 28.20 -19.49
C GLU A 303 9.48 26.79 -19.47
N PRO A 304 10.02 26.30 -20.60
CA PRO A 304 10.70 25.02 -20.64
C PRO A 304 11.95 25.02 -19.75
N ILE A 305 12.22 23.87 -19.14
CA ILE A 305 13.51 23.57 -18.52
C ILE A 305 14.51 23.31 -19.64
N ALA A 306 15.59 24.09 -19.68
CA ALA A 306 16.52 24.13 -20.80
C ALA A 306 17.66 23.11 -20.70
N GLU A 307 17.99 22.65 -19.51
CA GLU A 307 19.14 21.78 -19.25
C GLU A 307 18.77 20.65 -18.29
N ASP A 308 19.37 19.48 -18.51
CA ASP A 308 19.26 18.34 -17.61
C ASP A 308 19.71 18.76 -16.20
N ASN A 309 19.08 18.20 -15.16
CA ASN A 309 19.50 18.49 -13.81
C ASN A 309 20.76 17.69 -13.42
N ALA A 310 21.41 18.09 -12.31
CA ALA A 310 22.62 17.43 -11.83
C ALA A 310 22.43 15.94 -11.43
N GLN A 311 21.18 15.49 -11.32
CA GLN A 311 20.79 14.12 -11.00
C GLN A 311 20.50 13.29 -12.26
N GLY A 312 20.70 13.84 -13.46
CA GLY A 312 20.52 13.14 -14.74
C GLY A 312 19.07 13.11 -15.23
N VAL A 313 18.17 13.91 -14.65
CA VAL A 313 16.81 14.06 -15.15
C VAL A 313 16.82 14.93 -16.40
N PRO A 314 16.31 14.44 -17.55
CA PRO A 314 16.39 15.14 -18.82
C PRO A 314 15.53 16.41 -18.88
N ALA A 315 16.02 17.41 -19.60
CA ALA A 315 15.25 18.59 -19.99
C ALA A 315 14.30 18.32 -21.16
N GLY A 316 13.43 19.30 -21.42
CA GLY A 316 12.53 19.31 -22.57
C GLY A 316 11.25 18.48 -22.38
N PHE A 317 10.48 18.40 -23.45
CA PHE A 317 9.18 17.74 -23.45
C PHE A 317 9.31 16.29 -23.89
N GLU A 318 8.49 15.44 -23.26
CA GLU A 318 8.46 14.01 -23.53
C GLU A 318 7.09 13.57 -24.06
N SER A 319 7.05 12.52 -24.85
CA SER A 319 5.81 11.95 -25.39
C SER A 319 5.79 10.44 -25.23
N THR A 320 4.59 9.86 -25.17
CA THR A 320 4.41 8.40 -25.09
C THR A 320 5.02 7.68 -26.30
N ALA A 321 4.95 8.27 -27.49
CA ALA A 321 5.56 7.69 -28.69
C ALA A 321 7.10 7.63 -28.58
N ASP A 322 7.73 8.71 -28.09
CA ASP A 322 9.19 8.75 -27.89
C ASP A 322 9.64 7.79 -26.79
N HIS A 323 8.85 7.67 -25.72
CA HIS A 323 9.07 6.71 -24.64
C HIS A 323 9.12 5.27 -25.14
N TYR A 324 8.11 4.85 -25.91
CA TYR A 324 8.09 3.49 -26.47
C TYR A 324 9.25 3.25 -27.43
N LYS A 325 9.53 4.22 -28.32
CA LYS A 325 10.67 4.13 -29.24
C LYS A 325 12.00 3.96 -28.51
N LYS A 326 12.27 4.80 -27.49
CA LYS A 326 13.51 4.70 -26.69
C LYS A 326 13.61 3.37 -25.95
N MET A 327 12.51 2.86 -25.40
CA MET A 327 12.50 1.55 -24.74
C MET A 327 12.73 0.40 -25.72
N GLU A 328 12.17 0.45 -26.93
CA GLU A 328 12.42 -0.53 -27.98
C GLU A 328 13.89 -0.53 -28.42
N GLU A 329 14.47 0.65 -28.67
CA GLU A 329 15.88 0.80 -29.02
C GLU A 329 16.83 0.31 -27.91
N ALA A 330 16.44 0.49 -26.65
CA ALA A 330 17.18 -0.02 -25.50
C ALA A 330 17.05 -1.54 -25.36
N ALA A 331 15.83 -2.09 -25.52
CA ALA A 331 15.56 -3.52 -25.46
C ALA A 331 16.26 -4.31 -26.58
N ALA A 332 16.50 -3.69 -27.75
CA ALA A 332 17.22 -4.31 -28.85
C ALA A 332 18.72 -4.54 -28.57
N LYS A 333 19.29 -3.91 -27.53
CA LYS A 333 20.71 -4.01 -27.16
C LYS A 333 20.89 -4.84 -25.89
N ALA A 334 22.08 -5.43 -25.70
CA ALA A 334 22.43 -6.09 -24.45
C ALA A 334 22.21 -5.13 -23.27
N GLY A 335 21.52 -5.62 -22.24
CA GLY A 335 21.23 -4.84 -21.04
C GLY A 335 22.32 -5.02 -19.99
N ARG A 336 22.12 -4.43 -18.82
CA ARG A 336 22.93 -4.73 -17.64
C ARG A 336 22.55 -6.10 -17.10
N GLU A 337 23.46 -7.07 -17.18
CA GLU A 337 23.27 -8.40 -16.62
C GLU A 337 22.94 -8.31 -15.11
N GLN A 338 21.82 -8.90 -14.73
CA GLN A 338 21.36 -8.98 -13.33
C GLN A 338 21.52 -10.40 -12.78
N ARG A 339 21.42 -11.41 -13.64
CA ARG A 339 21.66 -12.81 -13.30
C ARG A 339 22.02 -13.60 -14.55
N ARG A 340 22.93 -14.55 -14.38
CA ARG A 340 23.30 -15.55 -15.38
C ARG A 340 23.51 -16.90 -14.69
N ASP A 341 22.86 -17.92 -15.22
CA ASP A 341 23.09 -19.32 -14.87
C ASP A 341 23.39 -20.13 -16.14
N GLY A 342 24.34 -21.07 -16.06
CA GLY A 342 24.70 -21.95 -17.18
C GLY A 342 25.29 -21.21 -18.38
N ASN A 343 25.00 -21.72 -19.58
CA ASN A 343 25.40 -21.16 -20.88
C ASN A 343 24.16 -20.87 -21.75
N PRO A 344 23.44 -19.74 -21.50
CA PRO A 344 22.25 -19.35 -22.27
C PRO A 344 22.49 -19.31 -23.77
N GLU A 345 23.64 -18.78 -24.19
CA GLU A 345 23.99 -18.65 -25.61
C GLU A 345 24.02 -20.01 -26.32
N GLU A 346 24.58 -21.03 -25.67
CA GLU A 346 24.61 -22.40 -26.20
C GLU A 346 23.21 -23.04 -26.19
N ALA A 347 22.43 -22.86 -25.13
CA ALA A 347 21.06 -23.37 -25.05
C ALA A 347 20.18 -22.84 -26.18
N PHE A 348 20.23 -21.53 -26.44
CA PHE A 348 19.48 -20.91 -27.56
C PHE A 348 20.00 -21.34 -28.93
N LYS A 349 21.31 -21.56 -29.08
CA LYS A 349 21.90 -22.05 -30.34
C LYS A 349 21.47 -23.50 -30.65
N ASN A 350 21.35 -24.34 -29.63
CA ASN A 350 21.02 -25.75 -29.76
C ASN A 350 19.51 -26.03 -29.67
N ALA A 351 18.69 -25.00 -29.48
CA ALA A 351 17.24 -25.13 -29.37
C ALA A 351 16.62 -25.67 -30.67
N ALA A 352 15.71 -26.64 -30.54
CA ALA A 352 14.87 -27.06 -31.65
C ALA A 352 13.78 -26.02 -31.97
N LYS A 353 13.34 -25.28 -30.93
CA LYS A 353 12.35 -24.21 -31.06
C LYS A 353 12.71 -23.06 -30.13
N VAL A 354 12.64 -21.83 -30.65
CA VAL A 354 12.77 -20.60 -29.87
C VAL A 354 11.45 -19.83 -29.92
N ILE A 355 10.97 -19.41 -28.77
CA ILE A 355 9.80 -18.53 -28.62
C ILE A 355 10.33 -17.20 -28.12
N GLU A 356 9.90 -16.11 -28.75
CA GLU A 356 10.30 -14.75 -28.40
C GLU A 356 9.09 -13.83 -28.43
N ARG A 357 8.88 -13.05 -27.37
CA ARG A 357 7.74 -12.14 -27.20
C ARG A 357 8.14 -10.85 -26.50
N THR A 358 7.48 -9.77 -26.90
CA THR A 358 7.61 -8.45 -26.29
C THR A 358 6.31 -8.09 -25.59
N TYR A 359 6.40 -7.61 -24.35
CA TYR A 359 5.28 -7.13 -23.56
C TYR A 359 5.51 -5.67 -23.16
N THR A 360 4.45 -4.87 -23.07
CA THR A 360 4.54 -3.47 -22.64
C THR A 360 3.41 -3.08 -21.70
N ALA A 361 3.66 -2.05 -20.89
CA ALA A 361 2.66 -1.41 -20.07
C ALA A 361 2.87 0.11 -20.01
N PRO A 362 1.79 0.91 -19.98
CA PRO A 362 1.89 2.37 -20.03
C PRO A 362 2.20 2.94 -18.65
N PHE A 363 2.26 4.27 -18.53
CA PHE A 363 2.11 4.89 -17.22
C PHE A 363 0.69 4.67 -16.69
N GLN A 364 0.55 4.67 -15.36
CA GLN A 364 -0.76 4.61 -14.70
C GLN A 364 -0.82 5.55 -13.50
N ALA A 365 -1.91 6.30 -13.38
CA ALA A 365 -2.24 7.07 -12.20
C ALA A 365 -2.93 6.19 -11.14
N HIS A 366 -2.48 6.27 -9.89
CA HIS A 366 -3.06 5.51 -8.76
C HIS A 366 -4.55 5.80 -8.53
N SER A 367 -4.96 7.03 -8.84
CA SER A 367 -6.36 7.48 -8.81
C SER A 367 -7.13 7.14 -7.51
N PRO A 368 -6.57 7.38 -6.31
CA PRO A 368 -7.31 7.16 -5.06
C PRO A 368 -8.56 8.04 -5.05
N MET A 369 -9.68 7.57 -4.51
CA MET A 369 -10.95 8.32 -4.54
C MET A 369 -10.85 9.66 -3.81
N GLU A 370 -10.11 9.72 -2.70
CA GLU A 370 -9.74 10.96 -2.02
C GLU A 370 -8.52 11.61 -2.70
N PRO A 371 -8.64 12.83 -3.30
CA PRO A 371 -7.50 13.57 -3.84
C PRO A 371 -6.44 13.92 -2.79
N MET A 372 -5.24 14.33 -3.23
CA MET A 372 -4.20 14.78 -2.31
C MET A 372 -4.67 15.99 -1.50
N ASN A 373 -4.44 15.94 -0.21
CA ASN A 373 -4.82 16.99 0.72
C ASN A 373 -3.98 16.89 1.99
N PHE A 374 -3.77 18.01 2.67
CA PHE A 374 -3.15 18.04 3.99
C PHE A 374 -3.56 19.28 4.77
N PHE A 375 -3.71 19.15 6.08
CA PHE A 375 -3.85 20.29 7.00
C PHE A 375 -2.49 20.62 7.63
N ALA A 376 -2.16 21.91 7.70
CA ALA A 376 -1.01 22.40 8.45
C ALA A 376 -1.37 23.67 9.23
N ASP A 377 -0.88 23.77 10.47
CA ASP A 377 -0.82 25.00 11.25
C ASP A 377 0.62 25.22 11.70
N VAL A 378 1.32 26.11 11.00
CA VAL A 378 2.73 26.43 11.25
C VAL A 378 2.82 27.77 11.99
N LYS A 379 3.50 27.75 13.14
CA LYS A 379 3.90 28.92 13.91
C LYS A 379 5.43 29.03 13.95
N ASP A 380 5.92 30.07 14.63
CA ASP A 380 7.35 30.37 14.70
C ASP A 380 8.19 29.23 15.34
N ASP A 381 7.63 28.48 16.29
CA ASP A 381 8.34 27.45 17.04
C ASP A 381 7.67 26.07 17.06
N PHE A 382 6.61 25.88 16.26
CA PHE A 382 5.93 24.60 16.11
C PHE A 382 5.19 24.46 14.77
N ALA A 383 5.00 23.22 14.33
CA ALA A 383 4.14 22.88 13.21
C ALA A 383 3.24 21.69 13.57
N LEU A 384 1.93 21.88 13.47
CA LEU A 384 0.95 20.80 13.55
C LEU A 384 0.48 20.44 12.14
N LEU A 385 0.60 19.17 11.78
CA LEU A 385 0.22 18.63 10.50
C LEU A 385 -0.77 17.48 10.72
N ALA A 386 -1.87 17.45 9.97
CA ALA A 386 -2.81 16.34 10.00
C ALA A 386 -3.29 15.96 8.60
N GLY A 387 -3.23 14.67 8.28
CA GLY A 387 -3.71 14.22 6.98
C GLY A 387 -3.25 12.83 6.54
N PRO A 388 -3.56 12.48 5.28
CA PRO A 388 -3.29 11.16 4.72
C PRO A 388 -1.84 11.00 4.26
N THR A 389 -1.05 10.17 4.94
CA THR A 389 0.34 9.82 4.56
C THR A 389 0.72 8.38 4.91
N GLN A 390 1.38 7.67 3.97
CA GLN A 390 1.88 6.31 4.21
C GLN A 390 3.27 6.29 4.87
N THR A 391 3.96 7.42 4.93
CA THR A 391 5.37 7.58 5.34
C THR A 391 5.57 8.73 6.34
N PRO A 392 4.77 8.82 7.41
CA PRO A 392 4.76 9.96 8.33
C PRO A 392 6.15 10.31 8.90
N GLU A 393 6.96 9.30 9.27
CA GLU A 393 8.30 9.53 9.82
C GLU A 393 9.27 10.20 8.82
N PHE A 394 9.21 9.82 7.54
CA PHE A 394 10.05 10.43 6.52
C PHE A 394 9.59 11.86 6.24
N MET A 395 8.27 12.06 6.15
CA MET A 395 7.72 13.36 5.88
C MET A 395 7.92 14.35 7.03
N GLU A 396 7.90 13.90 8.29
CA GLU A 396 8.24 14.73 9.46
C GLU A 396 9.64 15.34 9.31
N LYS A 397 10.62 14.54 8.85
CA LYS A 397 12.00 14.99 8.60
C LYS A 397 12.07 16.02 7.46
N THR A 398 11.38 15.75 6.35
CA THR A 398 11.30 16.68 5.21
C THR A 398 10.68 18.02 5.62
N VAL A 399 9.56 17.99 6.36
CA VAL A 399 8.89 19.19 6.86
C VAL A 399 9.77 19.96 7.85
N ALA A 400 10.40 19.28 8.81
CA ALA A 400 11.31 19.91 9.77
C ALA A 400 12.45 20.64 9.06
N ALA A 401 13.10 19.98 8.09
CA ALA A 401 14.14 20.58 7.28
C ALA A 401 13.63 21.79 6.47
N ARG A 402 12.45 21.67 5.85
CA ARG A 402 11.87 22.74 5.03
C ARG A 402 11.47 23.96 5.86
N LEU A 403 10.98 23.78 7.07
CA LEU A 403 10.56 24.86 7.96
C LEU A 403 11.70 25.42 8.81
N GLY A 404 12.85 24.75 8.86
CA GLY A 404 13.96 25.11 9.76
C GLY A 404 13.64 24.86 11.24
N LEU A 405 12.72 23.93 11.52
CA LEU A 405 12.30 23.58 12.88
C LEU A 405 13.05 22.35 13.39
N PRO A 406 13.34 22.25 14.71
CA PRO A 406 13.73 20.98 15.32
C PRO A 406 12.67 19.91 15.09
N LEU A 407 13.09 18.65 14.94
CA LEU A 407 12.17 17.54 14.65
C LEU A 407 11.08 17.40 15.72
N GLU A 408 11.44 17.60 16.99
CA GLU A 408 10.52 17.55 18.13
C GLU A 408 9.48 18.69 18.17
N LYS A 409 9.56 19.66 17.26
CA LYS A 409 8.61 20.76 17.10
C LYS A 409 7.64 20.55 15.93
N VAL A 410 7.73 19.41 15.24
CA VAL A 410 6.83 19.01 14.17
C VAL A 410 5.97 17.85 14.66
N ASP A 411 4.65 18.00 14.63
CA ASP A 411 3.68 16.93 14.94
C ASP A 411 2.95 16.51 13.67
N VAL A 412 3.05 15.23 13.30
CA VAL A 412 2.37 14.66 12.12
C VAL A 412 1.33 13.64 12.56
N GLN A 413 0.06 14.02 12.41
CA GLN A 413 -1.10 13.20 12.71
C GLN A 413 -1.62 12.50 11.46
N MET A 414 -1.90 11.20 11.59
CA MET A 414 -2.41 10.38 10.49
C MET A 414 -3.93 10.30 10.53
N THR A 415 -4.58 10.67 9.43
CA THR A 415 -5.99 10.37 9.19
C THR A 415 -6.17 9.01 8.52
N ARG A 416 -7.39 8.48 8.50
CA ARG A 416 -7.74 7.41 7.56
C ARG A 416 -7.59 7.96 6.14
N MET A 417 -7.19 7.13 5.18
CA MET A 417 -7.02 7.56 3.79
C MET A 417 -8.08 6.93 2.88
N GLY A 418 -8.59 7.71 1.93
CA GLY A 418 -9.53 7.27 0.89
C GLY A 418 -8.82 6.59 -0.28
N GLY A 419 -7.92 5.65 0.04
CA GLY A 419 -7.02 4.99 -0.91
C GLY A 419 -5.62 5.60 -0.90
N GLY A 420 -4.63 4.73 -1.11
CA GLY A 420 -3.22 5.11 -1.23
C GLY A 420 -2.59 4.49 -2.47
N PHE A 421 -2.69 3.17 -2.63
CA PHE A 421 -2.17 2.39 -3.76
C PHE A 421 -0.69 2.65 -4.12
N GLY A 422 0.07 3.32 -3.24
CA GLY A 422 1.44 3.78 -3.46
C GLY A 422 1.58 5.30 -3.62
N ARG A 423 0.54 6.02 -4.08
CA ARG A 423 0.56 7.48 -4.29
C ARG A 423 0.94 8.28 -3.04
N ARG A 424 0.49 7.81 -1.86
CA ARG A 424 0.66 8.49 -0.57
C ARG A 424 1.92 8.06 0.18
N LEU A 425 2.79 7.26 -0.45
CA LEU A 425 4.18 7.10 0.00
C LEU A 425 4.98 8.39 -0.16
N TYR A 426 4.54 9.25 -1.07
CA TYR A 426 5.18 10.51 -1.42
C TYR A 426 4.35 11.68 -0.91
N GLY A 427 4.88 12.44 0.04
CA GLY A 427 4.11 13.44 0.78
C GLY A 427 4.42 14.90 0.43
N HIS A 428 4.87 15.22 -0.79
CA HIS A 428 5.20 16.62 -1.16
C HIS A 428 4.06 17.62 -0.85
N PHE A 429 2.80 17.20 -1.00
CA PHE A 429 1.61 18.00 -0.64
C PHE A 429 1.49 18.32 0.87
N MET A 430 2.08 17.50 1.75
CA MET A 430 2.21 17.82 3.18
C MET A 430 3.20 18.98 3.38
N VAL A 431 4.31 18.97 2.65
CA VAL A 431 5.35 20.01 2.71
C VAL A 431 4.81 21.32 2.16
N GLU A 432 4.12 21.28 1.02
CA GLU A 432 3.44 22.44 0.43
C GLU A 432 2.44 23.06 1.40
N ALA A 433 1.58 22.25 2.04
CA ALA A 433 0.62 22.75 3.03
C ALA A 433 1.33 23.49 4.19
N ALA A 434 2.45 22.94 4.66
CA ALA A 434 3.25 23.54 5.72
C ALA A 434 3.86 24.89 5.30
N VAL A 435 4.45 24.95 4.10
CA VAL A 435 5.04 26.18 3.55
C VAL A 435 3.98 27.26 3.34
N ILE A 436 2.81 26.89 2.81
CA ILE A 436 1.68 27.82 2.62
C ILE A 436 1.21 28.35 3.96
N SER A 437 1.02 27.48 4.96
CA SER A 437 0.63 27.89 6.32
C SER A 437 1.64 28.83 6.96
N GLN A 438 2.95 28.55 6.82
CA GLN A 438 4.03 29.42 7.31
C GLN A 438 3.96 30.81 6.68
N GLN A 439 3.71 30.89 5.37
CA GLN A 439 3.65 32.15 4.64
C GLN A 439 2.45 33.01 5.07
N VAL A 440 1.26 32.41 5.18
CA VAL A 440 0.03 33.16 5.53
C VAL A 440 -0.18 33.31 7.03
N LYS A 441 0.63 32.65 7.85
CA LYS A 441 0.57 32.66 9.32
C LYS A 441 -0.80 32.26 9.88
N ALA A 442 -1.42 31.27 9.24
CA ALA A 442 -2.73 30.74 9.61
C ALA A 442 -2.81 29.23 9.35
N PRO A 443 -3.74 28.51 10.02
CA PRO A 443 -4.02 27.13 9.69
C PRO A 443 -4.54 27.02 8.25
N VAL A 444 -4.04 26.07 7.48
CA VAL A 444 -4.38 25.88 6.06
C VAL A 444 -4.73 24.42 5.83
N LYS A 445 -5.80 24.18 5.08
CA LYS A 445 -6.03 22.90 4.41
C LYS A 445 -5.78 23.03 2.92
N LEU A 446 -4.70 22.42 2.45
CA LEU A 446 -4.41 22.25 1.03
C LEU A 446 -5.28 21.14 0.47
N ILE A 447 -5.89 21.39 -0.69
CA ILE A 447 -6.71 20.43 -1.41
C ILE A 447 -6.30 20.47 -2.88
N TYR A 448 -5.99 19.32 -3.47
CA TYR A 448 -5.88 19.19 -4.92
C TYR A 448 -7.26 18.91 -5.53
N SER A 449 -7.52 19.47 -6.71
CA SER A 449 -8.61 18.95 -7.55
C SER A 449 -8.28 17.54 -8.05
N ARG A 450 -9.27 16.85 -8.63
CA ARG A 450 -9.04 15.54 -9.27
C ARG A 450 -8.08 15.70 -10.44
N GLU A 451 -8.29 16.77 -11.22
CA GLU A 451 -7.47 17.16 -12.35
C GLU A 451 -6.03 17.35 -11.89
N ASP A 452 -5.78 18.12 -10.83
CA ASP A 452 -4.43 18.34 -10.30
C ASP A 452 -3.77 17.04 -9.82
N ASP A 453 -4.50 16.21 -9.06
CA ASP A 453 -3.98 14.93 -8.55
C ASP A 453 -3.58 13.98 -9.68
N MET A 454 -4.33 13.99 -10.79
CA MET A 454 -4.08 13.13 -11.94
C MET A 454 -3.00 13.68 -12.87
N SER A 455 -2.95 14.99 -13.15
CA SER A 455 -2.00 15.56 -14.11
C SER A 455 -0.64 15.95 -13.51
N TYR A 456 -0.57 16.15 -12.20
CA TYR A 456 0.68 16.50 -11.50
C TYR A 456 1.13 15.40 -10.54
N GLY A 457 0.66 14.19 -10.85
CA GLY A 457 0.84 13.03 -10.02
C GLY A 457 2.24 12.44 -10.11
N ILE A 458 2.39 11.39 -9.32
CA ILE A 458 3.49 10.44 -9.43
C ILE A 458 2.86 9.18 -10.01
N TYR A 459 3.44 8.64 -11.07
CA TYR A 459 2.81 7.55 -11.83
C TYR A 459 3.50 6.22 -11.62
N ARG A 460 2.78 5.12 -11.86
CA ARG A 460 3.44 3.86 -12.19
C ARG A 460 4.31 4.09 -13.43
N PRO A 461 5.59 3.69 -13.44
CA PRO A 461 6.42 3.73 -14.64
C PRO A 461 5.80 3.00 -15.84
N ALA A 462 6.09 3.46 -17.06
CA ALA A 462 5.93 2.65 -18.26
C ALA A 462 7.03 1.57 -18.34
N TYR A 463 6.69 0.42 -18.88
CA TYR A 463 7.56 -0.76 -18.89
C TYR A 463 7.58 -1.48 -20.25
N HIS A 464 8.71 -2.15 -20.50
CA HIS A 464 8.95 -2.97 -21.68
C HIS A 464 9.72 -4.23 -21.30
N ALA A 465 9.32 -5.39 -21.81
CA ALA A 465 9.98 -6.66 -21.57
C ALA A 465 10.09 -7.51 -22.83
N LEU A 466 11.27 -8.04 -23.11
CA LEU A 466 11.52 -9.09 -24.08
C LEU A 466 11.76 -10.41 -23.34
N TYR A 467 10.94 -11.42 -23.63
CA TYR A 467 11.10 -12.78 -23.11
C TYR A 467 11.45 -13.75 -24.24
N ARG A 468 12.35 -14.67 -23.95
CA ARG A 468 12.78 -15.73 -24.86
C ARG A 468 12.87 -17.07 -24.12
N ALA A 469 12.47 -18.13 -24.80
CA ALA A 469 12.55 -19.50 -24.30
C ALA A 469 13.11 -20.42 -25.39
N ALA A 470 14.02 -21.30 -24.99
CA ALA A 470 14.62 -22.33 -25.83
C ALA A 470 14.05 -23.70 -25.42
N LEU A 471 13.42 -24.38 -26.37
CA LEU A 471 12.93 -25.75 -26.22
C LEU A 471 13.80 -26.71 -27.04
N ASP A 472 14.16 -27.85 -26.45
CA ASP A 472 14.84 -28.94 -27.16
C ASP A 472 13.87 -29.75 -28.05
N ALA A 473 14.37 -30.79 -28.71
CA ALA A 473 13.57 -31.63 -29.62
C ALA A 473 12.47 -32.44 -28.89
N ASP A 474 12.60 -32.61 -27.58
CA ASP A 474 11.65 -33.30 -26.71
C ASP A 474 10.71 -32.30 -26.00
N ASN A 475 10.73 -31.03 -26.42
CA ASN A 475 9.97 -29.92 -25.85
C ASN A 475 10.29 -29.60 -24.37
N ASN A 476 11.49 -29.92 -23.89
CA ASN A 476 11.94 -29.47 -22.57
C ASN A 476 12.49 -28.04 -22.65
N LEU A 477 12.19 -27.23 -21.62
CA LEU A 477 12.74 -25.89 -21.47
C LEU A 477 14.20 -25.97 -21.04
N ILE A 478 15.11 -25.68 -21.98
CA ILE A 478 16.56 -25.74 -21.76
C ILE A 478 17.21 -24.37 -21.59
N GLY A 479 16.51 -23.30 -21.95
CA GLY A 479 17.00 -21.93 -21.80
C GLY A 479 15.88 -20.91 -21.63
N PHE A 480 16.10 -19.92 -20.77
CA PHE A 480 15.16 -18.82 -20.53
C PHE A 480 15.90 -17.49 -20.42
N HIS A 481 15.46 -16.49 -21.16
CA HIS A 481 16.07 -15.16 -21.18
C HIS A 481 15.01 -14.08 -21.03
N VAL A 482 15.21 -13.17 -20.09
CA VAL A 482 14.41 -11.97 -19.92
C VAL A 482 15.29 -10.73 -20.03
N ARG A 483 14.83 -9.75 -20.80
CA ARG A 483 15.39 -8.40 -20.82
C ARG A 483 14.28 -7.40 -20.58
N MET A 484 14.41 -6.58 -19.56
CA MET A 484 13.28 -5.78 -19.08
C MET A 484 13.72 -4.41 -18.57
N GLY A 485 12.98 -3.38 -18.91
CA GLY A 485 13.29 -2.00 -18.57
C GLY A 485 12.05 -1.12 -18.54
N GLY A 486 12.26 0.16 -18.22
CA GLY A 486 11.18 1.10 -18.07
C GLY A 486 11.65 2.52 -17.85
N ILE A 487 10.68 3.38 -17.54
CA ILE A 487 10.84 4.82 -17.46
C ILE A 487 10.61 5.33 -16.03
N PRO A 488 11.66 5.73 -15.30
CA PRO A 488 13.08 5.51 -15.57
C PRO A 488 13.60 4.19 -14.98
N GLU A 489 12.75 3.37 -14.36
CA GLU A 489 13.19 2.18 -13.61
C GLU A 489 12.80 0.86 -14.27
N SER A 490 13.63 -0.18 -14.08
CA SER A 490 13.35 -1.53 -14.53
C SER A 490 12.47 -2.29 -13.52
N PRO A 491 11.40 -2.99 -13.96
CA PRO A 491 10.55 -3.82 -13.10
C PRO A 491 11.10 -5.24 -12.88
N LEU A 492 12.33 -5.53 -13.33
CA LEU A 492 12.91 -6.86 -13.31
C LEU A 492 13.21 -7.36 -11.90
N HIS A 493 12.74 -8.57 -11.60
CA HIS A 493 13.13 -9.34 -10.41
C HIS A 493 13.89 -10.59 -10.85
N ALA A 494 15.21 -10.47 -11.01
CA ALA A 494 16.06 -11.49 -11.65
C ALA A 494 16.15 -12.83 -10.89
N ASN A 495 15.77 -12.85 -9.61
CA ASN A 495 15.88 -14.02 -8.74
C ASN A 495 14.55 -14.74 -8.47
N ARG A 496 13.47 -14.29 -9.08
CA ARG A 496 12.15 -14.92 -8.97
C ARG A 496 11.97 -16.00 -10.03
N PHE A 497 10.98 -16.87 -9.81
CA PHE A 497 10.57 -17.90 -10.77
C PHE A 497 10.46 -17.30 -12.19
N PRO A 498 10.91 -17.97 -13.26
CA PRO A 498 11.44 -19.34 -13.32
C PRO A 498 12.94 -19.46 -13.01
N ALA A 499 13.59 -18.41 -12.50
CA ALA A 499 14.98 -18.51 -12.09
C ALA A 499 15.14 -19.63 -11.05
N GLY A 500 16.18 -20.45 -11.18
CA GLY A 500 16.39 -21.64 -10.37
C GLY A 500 15.72 -22.93 -10.84
N SER A 501 14.77 -22.86 -11.79
CA SER A 501 14.15 -24.04 -12.41
C SER A 501 14.70 -24.42 -13.79
N VAL A 502 15.54 -23.58 -14.39
CA VAL A 502 16.07 -23.75 -15.76
C VAL A 502 17.59 -23.72 -15.73
N ASP A 503 18.24 -24.66 -16.39
CA ASP A 503 19.71 -24.84 -16.34
C ASP A 503 20.48 -23.65 -16.95
N ASN A 504 19.89 -22.99 -17.94
CA ASN A 504 20.48 -21.85 -18.63
C ASN A 504 19.54 -20.64 -18.55
N TYR A 505 19.87 -19.67 -17.71
CA TYR A 505 19.02 -18.51 -17.42
C TYR A 505 19.80 -17.21 -17.60
N LEU A 506 19.20 -16.22 -18.24
CA LEU A 506 19.75 -14.87 -18.36
C LEU A 506 18.69 -13.83 -18.01
N ALA A 507 19.03 -12.89 -17.14
CA ALA A 507 18.20 -11.74 -16.83
C ALA A 507 19.00 -10.45 -17.00
N GLU A 508 18.49 -9.54 -17.81
CA GLU A 508 19.11 -8.26 -18.12
C GLU A 508 18.15 -7.09 -17.86
N SER A 509 18.63 -6.02 -17.23
CA SER A 509 17.86 -4.80 -17.02
C SER A 509 18.35 -3.67 -17.91
N PHE A 510 17.45 -2.78 -18.35
CA PHE A 510 17.81 -1.47 -18.89
C PHE A 510 16.90 -0.38 -18.31
N THR A 511 17.30 0.88 -18.45
CA THR A 511 16.54 2.05 -18.02
C THR A 511 16.55 3.11 -19.12
N VAL A 512 15.51 3.93 -19.17
CA VAL A 512 15.43 5.11 -20.04
C VAL A 512 15.13 6.31 -19.16
N GLU A 513 16.09 7.23 -19.02
CA GLU A 513 15.91 8.43 -18.20
C GLU A 513 14.72 9.27 -18.68
N SER A 514 14.03 9.91 -17.73
CA SER A 514 12.82 10.69 -17.97
C SER A 514 12.57 11.73 -16.88
N ASN A 515 11.92 12.82 -17.26
CA ASN A 515 11.45 13.85 -16.33
C ASN A 515 10.02 13.63 -15.81
N ILE A 516 9.34 12.57 -16.25
CA ILE A 516 8.05 12.18 -15.68
C ILE A 516 8.27 11.64 -14.27
N SER A 517 7.56 12.21 -13.29
CA SER A 517 7.59 11.70 -11.91
C SER A 517 6.94 10.34 -11.81
N THR A 518 7.71 9.36 -11.37
CA THR A 518 7.23 7.99 -11.16
C THR A 518 7.51 7.50 -9.75
N GLY A 519 6.79 6.45 -9.36
CA GLY A 519 6.95 5.86 -8.06
C GLY A 519 6.16 4.57 -7.90
N ALA A 520 6.21 4.06 -6.69
CA ALA A 520 5.55 2.84 -6.28
C ALA A 520 4.05 2.93 -6.59
N PHE A 521 3.61 2.01 -7.42
CA PHE A 521 2.22 1.62 -7.61
C PHE A 521 2.04 0.24 -7.01
N ARG A 522 0.84 -0.09 -6.51
CA ARG A 522 0.52 -1.38 -5.87
C ARG A 522 1.28 -2.55 -6.52
N ALA A 523 2.04 -3.28 -5.71
CA ALA A 523 3.00 -4.30 -6.15
C ALA A 523 4.08 -3.75 -7.12
N PRO A 524 4.96 -2.80 -6.69
CA PRO A 524 5.90 -2.13 -7.58
C PRO A 524 6.76 -3.10 -8.40
N GLY A 525 6.85 -2.88 -9.70
CA GLY A 525 7.51 -3.75 -10.69
C GLY A 525 6.78 -5.08 -10.94
N SER A 526 6.34 -5.75 -9.88
CA SER A 526 5.61 -7.01 -9.91
C SER A 526 4.29 -6.91 -10.67
N ASN A 527 3.62 -5.75 -10.61
CA ASN A 527 2.38 -5.46 -11.34
C ASN A 527 2.49 -5.63 -12.86
N PHE A 528 3.68 -5.50 -13.44
CA PHE A 528 3.94 -5.77 -14.86
C PHE A 528 4.72 -7.07 -15.07
N ASN A 529 5.76 -7.31 -14.26
CA ASN A 529 6.59 -8.50 -14.42
C ASN A 529 5.76 -9.79 -14.33
N ALA A 530 4.82 -9.87 -13.38
CA ALA A 530 3.96 -11.05 -13.23
C ALA A 530 3.09 -11.32 -14.47
N VAL A 531 2.49 -10.30 -15.08
CA VAL A 531 1.61 -10.50 -16.25
C VAL A 531 2.43 -10.95 -17.46
N ALA A 532 3.59 -10.34 -17.70
CA ALA A 532 4.45 -10.69 -18.82
C ALA A 532 5.05 -12.10 -18.66
N GLU A 533 5.63 -12.39 -17.49
CA GLU A 533 6.21 -13.70 -17.17
C GLU A 533 5.17 -14.82 -17.24
N GLN A 534 4.01 -14.64 -16.60
CA GLN A 534 3.01 -15.71 -16.53
C GLN A 534 2.23 -15.89 -17.84
N SER A 535 2.09 -14.85 -18.66
CA SER A 535 1.55 -15.01 -20.02
C SER A 535 2.55 -15.73 -20.93
N PHE A 536 3.84 -15.36 -20.84
CA PHE A 536 4.89 -16.01 -21.62
C PHE A 536 5.06 -17.49 -21.26
N LEU A 537 5.05 -17.83 -19.97
CA LEU A 537 5.12 -19.23 -19.52
C LEU A 537 3.91 -20.06 -19.97
N ASP A 538 2.74 -19.46 -20.16
CA ASP A 538 1.58 -20.14 -20.74
C ASP A 538 1.81 -20.47 -22.23
N GLU A 539 2.39 -19.54 -23.00
CA GLU A 539 2.79 -19.80 -24.39
C GLU A 539 3.88 -20.86 -24.49
N VAL A 540 4.85 -20.87 -23.57
CA VAL A 540 5.89 -21.91 -23.52
C VAL A 540 5.26 -23.27 -23.20
N ALA A 541 4.33 -23.34 -22.24
CA ALA A 541 3.62 -24.57 -21.91
C ALA A 541 2.82 -25.10 -23.11
N GLU A 542 2.08 -24.24 -23.80
CA GLU A 542 1.32 -24.60 -25.00
C GLU A 542 2.26 -25.09 -26.11
N ALA A 543 3.36 -24.37 -26.35
CA ALA A 543 4.36 -24.74 -27.34
C ALA A 543 5.06 -26.06 -27.04
N ALA A 544 5.13 -26.43 -25.76
CA ALA A 544 5.64 -27.72 -25.29
C ALA A 544 4.58 -28.83 -25.23
N GLY A 545 3.31 -28.51 -25.54
CA GLY A 545 2.18 -29.45 -25.47
C GLY A 545 1.83 -29.87 -24.04
N LYS A 546 2.11 -29.03 -23.04
CA LYS A 546 1.90 -29.33 -21.62
C LYS A 546 0.75 -28.50 -21.05
N ASP A 547 0.06 -29.09 -20.08
CA ASP A 547 -0.89 -28.36 -19.23
C ASP A 547 -0.17 -27.21 -18.51
N PRO A 548 -0.70 -25.97 -18.51
CA PRO A 548 0.00 -24.82 -17.98
C PRO A 548 0.22 -24.87 -16.47
N ILE A 549 -0.64 -25.53 -15.70
CA ILE A 549 -0.44 -25.72 -14.26
C ILE A 549 0.66 -26.77 -14.04
N GLN A 550 0.54 -27.93 -14.70
CA GLN A 550 1.53 -29.00 -14.57
C GLN A 550 2.93 -28.54 -15.01
N PHE A 551 3.02 -27.77 -16.10
CA PHE A 551 4.29 -27.22 -16.56
C PHE A 551 5.00 -26.38 -15.48
N ARG A 552 4.25 -25.52 -14.78
CA ARG A 552 4.80 -24.72 -13.67
C ARG A 552 5.16 -25.59 -12.47
N LEU A 553 4.34 -26.59 -12.13
CA LEU A 553 4.62 -27.54 -11.05
C LEU A 553 5.91 -28.35 -11.31
N ASP A 554 6.14 -28.79 -12.55
CA ASP A 554 7.35 -29.51 -12.93
C ASP A 554 8.61 -28.63 -12.76
N LEU A 555 8.52 -27.35 -13.15
CA LEU A 555 9.59 -26.37 -12.96
C LEU A 555 9.85 -26.09 -11.47
N LEU A 556 8.80 -25.95 -10.66
CA LEU A 556 8.92 -25.73 -9.22
C LEU A 556 9.52 -26.96 -8.52
N LYS A 557 9.10 -28.17 -8.91
CA LYS A 557 9.72 -29.42 -8.44
C LYS A 557 11.20 -29.47 -8.80
N ARG A 558 11.56 -29.09 -10.03
CA ARG A 558 12.96 -29.00 -10.48
C ARG A 558 13.76 -27.99 -9.64
N ALA A 559 13.18 -26.85 -9.29
CA ALA A 559 13.80 -25.85 -8.41
C ALA A 559 13.92 -26.32 -6.95
N GLN A 560 13.00 -27.17 -6.48
CA GLN A 560 13.05 -27.74 -5.14
C GLN A 560 14.11 -28.85 -5.03
N GLU A 561 14.15 -29.77 -5.99
CA GLU A 561 15.01 -30.96 -5.92
C GLU A 561 16.46 -30.66 -6.29
N ASN A 562 16.70 -29.79 -7.28
CA ASN A 562 18.04 -29.56 -7.84
C ASN A 562 18.32 -28.08 -8.18
N PRO A 563 17.99 -27.09 -7.31
CA PRO A 563 17.96 -25.66 -7.67
C PRO A 563 19.19 -25.19 -8.46
N VAL A 564 18.93 -24.40 -9.50
CA VAL A 564 19.99 -23.67 -10.22
C VAL A 564 20.28 -22.34 -9.52
N GLY A 565 21.56 -22.04 -9.29
CA GLY A 565 21.97 -20.87 -8.49
C GLY A 565 21.65 -21.00 -7.00
N SER A 566 22.11 -20.03 -6.19
CA SER A 566 21.93 -20.05 -4.73
C SER A 566 21.05 -18.92 -4.17
N ASN A 567 20.60 -17.99 -5.02
CA ASN A 567 19.96 -16.74 -4.60
C ASN A 567 18.51 -16.64 -5.08
N ASN A 568 17.75 -17.74 -5.13
CA ASN A 568 16.35 -17.71 -5.54
C ASN A 568 15.49 -17.06 -4.44
N ASP A 569 14.61 -16.12 -4.80
CA ASP A 569 13.85 -15.30 -3.83
C ASP A 569 12.66 -16.05 -3.21
N TYR A 570 12.30 -17.21 -3.73
CA TYR A 570 11.04 -17.89 -3.48
C TYR A 570 11.23 -19.30 -2.93
N ASP A 571 10.24 -19.78 -2.19
CA ASP A 571 10.10 -21.15 -1.72
C ASP A 571 9.29 -21.94 -2.76
N ALA A 572 9.93 -22.89 -3.41
CA ALA A 572 9.33 -23.66 -4.49
C ALA A 572 8.14 -24.52 -4.02
N ALA A 573 8.17 -25.03 -2.78
CA ALA A 573 7.08 -25.86 -2.24
C ALA A 573 5.84 -25.02 -1.93
N ARG A 574 6.00 -23.84 -1.33
CA ARG A 574 4.88 -22.91 -1.08
C ARG A 574 4.27 -22.40 -2.38
N TYR A 575 5.09 -22.12 -3.39
CA TYR A 575 4.63 -21.73 -4.72
C TYR A 575 3.85 -22.87 -5.40
N ALA A 576 4.34 -24.11 -5.31
CA ALA A 576 3.62 -25.26 -5.83
C ALA A 576 2.28 -25.46 -5.11
N GLY A 577 2.25 -25.29 -3.79
CA GLY A 577 1.05 -25.46 -2.98
C GLY A 577 -0.12 -24.55 -3.39
N VAL A 578 0.13 -23.28 -3.74
CA VAL A 578 -0.95 -22.40 -4.24
C VAL A 578 -1.45 -22.80 -5.63
N LEU A 579 -0.58 -23.32 -6.50
CA LEU A 579 -0.96 -23.85 -7.81
C LEU A 579 -1.79 -25.14 -7.68
N GLU A 580 -1.40 -26.04 -6.79
CA GLU A 580 -2.15 -27.28 -6.50
C GLU A 580 -3.53 -26.97 -5.92
N GLN A 581 -3.59 -26.07 -4.94
CA GLN A 581 -4.86 -25.68 -4.32
C GLN A 581 -5.77 -24.99 -5.35
N VAL A 582 -5.28 -24.06 -6.18
CA VAL A 582 -6.15 -23.41 -7.18
C VAL A 582 -6.60 -24.39 -8.28
N ARG A 583 -5.77 -25.38 -8.64
CA ARG A 583 -6.14 -26.45 -9.58
C ARG A 583 -7.30 -27.28 -9.04
N GLU A 584 -7.22 -27.68 -7.76
CA GLU A 584 -8.28 -28.41 -7.07
C GLU A 584 -9.56 -27.57 -6.98
N LYS A 585 -9.47 -26.36 -6.40
CA LYS A 585 -10.63 -25.53 -6.09
C LYS A 585 -11.36 -25.01 -7.32
N SER A 586 -10.64 -24.74 -8.41
CA SER A 586 -11.26 -24.34 -9.68
C SER A 586 -11.92 -25.48 -10.44
N GLY A 587 -11.73 -26.74 -10.01
CA GLY A 587 -12.12 -27.94 -10.74
C GLY A 587 -11.46 -27.99 -12.11
N TRP A 588 -10.16 -27.68 -12.18
CA TRP A 588 -9.40 -27.56 -13.44
C TRP A 588 -9.50 -28.83 -14.30
N ASP A 589 -9.43 -30.01 -13.66
CA ASP A 589 -9.47 -31.29 -14.37
C ASP A 589 -10.90 -31.83 -14.57
N THR A 590 -11.89 -31.36 -13.80
CA THR A 590 -13.21 -32.00 -13.70
C THR A 590 -14.38 -31.13 -14.17
N ASN A 591 -14.18 -29.81 -14.33
CA ASN A 591 -15.26 -28.86 -14.63
C ASN A 591 -14.83 -27.80 -15.67
N SER A 592 -14.01 -28.18 -16.66
CA SER A 592 -13.43 -27.22 -17.63
C SER A 592 -14.11 -27.18 -18.98
N GLU A 593 -15.09 -28.07 -19.23
CA GLU A 593 -15.82 -28.12 -20.49
C GLU A 593 -16.62 -26.82 -20.73
N GLY A 594 -16.48 -26.25 -21.93
CA GLY A 594 -17.19 -25.03 -22.34
C GLY A 594 -16.68 -23.72 -21.72
N LYS A 595 -15.59 -23.75 -20.93
CA LYS A 595 -15.01 -22.58 -20.29
C LYS A 595 -13.71 -22.14 -20.97
N ASN A 596 -13.55 -20.83 -21.14
CA ASN A 596 -12.27 -20.25 -21.54
C ASN A 596 -11.48 -19.92 -20.27
N ARG A 597 -10.53 -20.77 -19.92
CA ARG A 597 -9.78 -20.65 -18.67
C ARG A 597 -8.36 -20.15 -18.89
N GLY A 598 -7.89 -19.33 -17.97
CA GLY A 598 -6.49 -18.93 -17.87
C GLY A 598 -5.98 -19.06 -16.45
N VAL A 599 -4.69 -19.36 -16.31
CA VAL A 599 -4.01 -19.52 -15.03
C VAL A 599 -2.75 -18.67 -14.97
N ALA A 600 -2.43 -18.19 -13.78
CA ALA A 600 -1.15 -17.57 -13.46
C ALA A 600 -0.91 -17.65 -11.96
N ALA A 601 0.36 -17.71 -11.56
CA ALA A 601 0.74 -17.66 -10.17
C ALA A 601 2.01 -16.84 -9.98
N TYR A 602 2.11 -16.07 -8.89
CA TYR A 602 3.21 -15.15 -8.68
C TYR A 602 3.66 -15.08 -7.22
N PHE A 603 4.96 -14.90 -7.02
CA PHE A 603 5.57 -14.60 -5.73
C PHE A 603 5.96 -13.13 -5.65
N CYS A 604 5.41 -12.43 -4.66
CA CYS A 604 5.92 -11.13 -4.24
C CYS A 604 5.58 -10.84 -2.78
N HIS A 605 6.34 -9.94 -2.15
CA HIS A 605 6.16 -9.53 -0.75
C HIS A 605 6.07 -10.69 0.27
N ASN A 606 6.82 -11.76 0.02
CA ASN A 606 6.89 -13.00 0.83
C ASN A 606 5.61 -13.85 0.82
N SER A 607 4.76 -13.68 -0.17
CA SER A 607 3.53 -14.46 -0.32
C SER A 607 3.36 -14.98 -1.73
N TYR A 608 2.57 -16.04 -1.85
CA TYR A 608 2.32 -16.74 -3.09
C TYR A 608 0.85 -16.63 -3.40
N VAL A 609 0.52 -16.27 -4.65
CA VAL A 609 -0.87 -16.24 -5.10
C VAL A 609 -0.99 -16.90 -6.45
N ALA A 610 -1.96 -17.80 -6.60
CA ALA A 610 -2.36 -18.38 -7.87
C ALA A 610 -3.81 -18.02 -8.19
N ASN A 611 -4.08 -17.63 -9.44
CA ASN A 611 -5.42 -17.33 -9.93
C ASN A 611 -5.79 -18.22 -11.12
N VAL A 612 -7.05 -18.68 -11.13
CA VAL A 612 -7.71 -19.21 -12.33
C VAL A 612 -8.88 -18.31 -12.68
N VAL A 613 -8.96 -17.87 -13.94
CA VAL A 613 -10.02 -16.99 -14.44
C VAL A 613 -10.86 -17.75 -15.46
N ASP A 614 -12.16 -17.83 -15.23
CA ASP A 614 -13.16 -18.40 -16.15
C ASP A 614 -13.85 -17.27 -16.93
N ILE A 615 -13.73 -17.29 -18.26
CA ILE A 615 -14.43 -16.39 -19.18
C ILE A 615 -15.52 -17.14 -19.95
N ALA A 616 -16.71 -16.55 -20.01
CA ALA A 616 -17.79 -16.97 -20.89
C ALA A 616 -18.04 -15.95 -22.00
N ASN A 617 -18.43 -16.45 -23.17
CA ASN A 617 -18.94 -15.62 -24.26
C ASN A 617 -20.46 -15.49 -24.11
N LYS A 618 -20.94 -14.30 -23.72
CA LYS A 618 -22.37 -13.98 -23.57
C LYS A 618 -22.73 -12.83 -24.51
N ASP A 619 -23.63 -13.08 -25.46
CA ASP A 619 -24.10 -12.10 -26.46
C ASP A 619 -22.95 -11.38 -27.21
N GLY A 620 -21.92 -12.14 -27.58
CA GLY A 620 -20.73 -11.61 -28.27
C GLY A 620 -19.78 -10.80 -27.39
N LYS A 621 -19.96 -10.81 -26.06
CA LYS A 621 -19.07 -10.17 -25.08
C LYS A 621 -18.40 -11.20 -24.19
N GLN A 622 -17.12 -10.99 -23.91
CA GLN A 622 -16.39 -11.73 -22.89
C GLN A 622 -16.83 -11.26 -21.51
N VAL A 623 -17.35 -12.18 -20.70
CA VAL A 623 -17.75 -11.93 -19.32
C VAL A 623 -16.85 -12.76 -18.41
N ILE A 624 -16.26 -12.10 -17.41
CA ILE A 624 -15.50 -12.77 -16.36
C ILE A 624 -16.52 -13.39 -15.40
N GLU A 625 -16.76 -14.69 -15.53
CA GLU A 625 -17.77 -15.39 -14.72
C GLU A 625 -17.24 -15.59 -13.31
N LYS A 626 -16.02 -16.13 -13.18
CA LYS A 626 -15.48 -16.49 -11.89
C LYS A 626 -13.96 -16.37 -11.86
N VAL A 627 -13.44 -15.89 -10.73
CA VAL A 627 -12.01 -15.92 -10.39
C VAL A 627 -11.84 -16.80 -9.16
N TYR A 628 -10.97 -17.80 -9.25
CA TYR A 628 -10.52 -18.58 -8.10
C TYR A 628 -9.14 -18.10 -7.70
N ALA A 629 -8.93 -17.78 -6.43
CA ALA A 629 -7.66 -17.33 -5.90
C ALA A 629 -7.21 -18.25 -4.76
N SER A 630 -6.01 -18.80 -4.88
CA SER A 630 -5.30 -19.45 -3.77
C SER A 630 -4.20 -18.51 -3.28
N VAL A 631 -4.15 -18.29 -1.96
CA VAL A 631 -3.23 -17.35 -1.32
C VAL A 631 -2.50 -18.04 -0.17
N ASP A 632 -1.17 -18.08 -0.22
CA ASP A 632 -0.34 -18.41 0.92
C ASP A 632 0.31 -17.14 1.47
N CYS A 633 -0.26 -16.62 2.56
CA CYS A 633 0.23 -15.45 3.28
C CYS A 633 0.60 -15.75 4.75
N GLY A 634 0.89 -17.01 5.07
CA GLY A 634 1.05 -17.46 6.46
C GLY A 634 -0.28 -17.45 7.22
N ILE A 635 -0.21 -17.26 8.53
CA ILE A 635 -1.38 -17.14 9.40
C ILE A 635 -2.23 -15.94 8.99
N VAL A 636 -3.51 -16.19 8.70
CA VAL A 636 -4.50 -15.16 8.41
C VAL A 636 -5.04 -14.56 9.71
N VAL A 637 -4.78 -13.28 9.96
CA VAL A 637 -5.21 -12.63 11.21
C VAL A 637 -6.72 -12.43 11.27
N ASN A 638 -7.31 -11.85 10.22
CA ASN A 638 -8.74 -11.56 10.10
C ASN A 638 -9.25 -12.07 8.75
N PRO A 639 -9.90 -13.26 8.70
CA PRO A 639 -10.31 -13.89 7.44
C PRO A 639 -11.18 -13.01 6.54
N ASP A 640 -12.23 -12.36 7.07
CA ASP A 640 -13.10 -11.49 6.26
C ASP A 640 -12.32 -10.31 5.65
N ALA A 641 -11.42 -9.69 6.42
CA ALA A 641 -10.60 -8.59 5.91
C ALA A 641 -9.60 -9.08 4.85
N ALA A 642 -9.05 -10.28 5.03
CA ALA A 642 -8.15 -10.89 4.08
C ALA A 642 -8.85 -11.24 2.76
N VAL A 643 -10.07 -11.80 2.81
CA VAL A 643 -10.92 -12.05 1.63
C VAL A 643 -11.22 -10.74 0.91
N ASN A 644 -11.74 -9.73 1.63
CA ASN A 644 -12.04 -8.42 1.06
C ASN A 644 -10.81 -7.78 0.39
N MET A 645 -9.62 -7.94 0.97
CA MET A 645 -8.40 -7.42 0.38
C MET A 645 -8.03 -8.16 -0.91
N THR A 646 -8.14 -9.49 -0.94
CA THR A 646 -7.90 -10.28 -2.15
C THR A 646 -8.89 -9.93 -3.26
N GLU A 647 -10.19 -9.84 -2.96
CA GLU A 647 -11.24 -9.49 -3.92
C GLU A 647 -11.00 -8.11 -4.54
N GLY A 648 -10.73 -7.08 -3.71
CA GLY A 648 -10.42 -5.74 -4.21
C GLY A 648 -9.16 -5.72 -5.07
N SER A 649 -8.14 -6.50 -4.72
CA SER A 649 -6.92 -6.64 -5.54
C SER A 649 -7.21 -7.24 -6.92
N ILE A 650 -8.07 -8.24 -6.97
CA ILE A 650 -8.47 -8.94 -8.20
C ILE A 650 -9.23 -7.99 -9.12
N VAL A 651 -10.19 -7.24 -8.58
CA VAL A 651 -10.97 -6.25 -9.33
C VAL A 651 -10.07 -5.14 -9.87
N ASP A 652 -9.21 -4.56 -9.02
CA ASP A 652 -8.25 -3.53 -9.44
C ASP A 652 -7.29 -4.06 -10.50
N GLY A 653 -6.78 -5.29 -10.32
CA GLY A 653 -5.82 -5.92 -11.24
C GLY A 653 -6.42 -6.12 -12.63
N ILE A 654 -7.64 -6.66 -12.70
CA ILE A 654 -8.40 -6.79 -13.94
C ILE A 654 -8.63 -5.42 -14.57
N GLY A 655 -9.05 -4.43 -13.78
CA GLY A 655 -9.36 -3.09 -14.28
C GLY A 655 -8.15 -2.38 -14.88
N HIS A 656 -7.02 -2.41 -14.19
CA HIS A 656 -5.80 -1.77 -14.67
C HIS A 656 -5.19 -2.49 -15.88
N ALA A 657 -5.26 -3.83 -15.93
CA ALA A 657 -4.82 -4.58 -17.10
C ALA A 657 -5.70 -4.33 -18.32
N MET A 658 -7.00 -4.15 -18.13
CA MET A 658 -7.94 -3.97 -19.24
C MET A 658 -8.04 -2.53 -19.73
N TYR A 659 -7.98 -1.52 -18.86
CA TYR A 659 -8.50 -0.19 -19.20
C TYR A 659 -7.58 0.99 -18.90
N SER A 660 -6.74 0.88 -17.88
CA SER A 660 -6.04 2.04 -17.34
C SER A 660 -4.75 2.36 -18.08
N GLU A 661 -4.66 3.60 -18.56
CA GLU A 661 -3.51 4.13 -19.28
C GLU A 661 -3.42 5.63 -19.07
N LEU A 662 -2.21 6.11 -18.83
CA LEU A 662 -1.86 7.52 -18.85
C LEU A 662 -0.85 7.75 -19.99
N THR A 663 -1.19 8.62 -20.94
CA THR A 663 -0.33 9.01 -22.07
C THR A 663 0.09 10.47 -21.99
N PHE A 664 1.14 10.82 -22.74
CA PHE A 664 1.75 12.15 -22.75
C PHE A 664 1.93 12.67 -24.17
N SER A 665 1.63 13.96 -24.34
CA SER A 665 1.95 14.76 -25.53
C SER A 665 2.63 16.05 -25.08
N GLU A 666 3.83 16.33 -25.60
CA GLU A 666 4.63 17.51 -25.21
C GLU A 666 4.77 17.71 -23.68
N GLY A 667 4.99 16.61 -22.94
CA GLY A 667 5.11 16.60 -21.48
C GLY A 667 3.77 16.72 -20.74
N GLN A 668 2.66 16.98 -21.42
CA GLN A 668 1.33 17.09 -20.82
C GLN A 668 0.64 15.72 -20.76
N PRO A 669 0.10 15.30 -19.59
CA PRO A 669 -0.77 14.14 -19.51
C PRO A 669 -2.07 14.35 -20.31
N GLU A 670 -2.45 13.37 -21.13
CA GLU A 670 -3.68 13.45 -21.94
C GLU A 670 -4.95 13.08 -21.17
N GLN A 671 -4.83 12.34 -20.06
CA GLN A 671 -5.94 12.02 -19.17
C GLN A 671 -5.77 12.73 -17.84
N ASN A 672 -6.79 13.50 -17.45
CA ASN A 672 -6.78 14.30 -16.21
C ASN A 672 -7.99 14.03 -15.29
N ASN A 673 -9.02 13.31 -15.75
CA ASN A 673 -10.16 12.94 -14.91
C ASN A 673 -10.78 11.58 -15.36
N PHE A 674 -11.74 11.03 -14.62
CA PHE A 674 -12.31 9.69 -14.80
C PHE A 674 -13.19 9.49 -16.04
N ASP A 675 -13.52 10.56 -16.74
CA ASP A 675 -14.12 10.53 -18.07
C ASP A 675 -13.10 10.15 -19.15
N MET A 676 -11.84 10.55 -18.97
CA MET A 676 -10.72 10.26 -19.87
C MET A 676 -9.84 9.10 -19.38
N TYR A 677 -9.58 9.01 -18.08
CA TYR A 677 -8.85 7.91 -17.44
C TYR A 677 -9.82 6.83 -16.97
N ARG A 678 -9.88 5.72 -17.71
CA ARG A 678 -10.87 4.68 -17.47
C ARG A 678 -10.42 3.69 -16.38
N LEU A 679 -11.20 3.64 -15.31
CA LEU A 679 -11.22 2.55 -14.34
C LEU A 679 -12.33 1.54 -14.69
N ILE A 680 -12.21 0.33 -14.14
CA ILE A 680 -13.22 -0.73 -14.27
C ILE A 680 -14.58 -0.29 -13.72
N ARG A 681 -15.66 -0.76 -14.35
CA ARG A 681 -17.05 -0.52 -13.93
C ARG A 681 -17.69 -1.79 -13.38
N HIS A 682 -18.77 -1.66 -12.59
CA HIS A 682 -19.46 -2.80 -11.97
C HIS A 682 -19.90 -3.90 -12.96
N ALA A 683 -20.30 -3.52 -14.19
CA ALA A 683 -20.73 -4.50 -15.19
C ALA A 683 -19.57 -5.38 -15.70
N GLU A 684 -18.33 -4.90 -15.59
CA GLU A 684 -17.09 -5.49 -16.10
C GLU A 684 -16.33 -6.28 -15.02
N ALA A 685 -16.67 -6.08 -13.74
CA ALA A 685 -16.12 -6.85 -12.63
C ALA A 685 -16.51 -8.34 -12.74
N PRO A 686 -15.70 -9.25 -12.18
CA PRO A 686 -16.06 -10.67 -12.06
C PRO A 686 -17.45 -10.86 -11.44
N LYS A 687 -18.23 -11.83 -11.93
CA LYS A 687 -19.52 -12.15 -11.30
C LYS A 687 -19.35 -12.83 -9.95
N GLU A 688 -18.26 -13.58 -9.79
CA GLU A 688 -17.92 -14.27 -8.56
C GLU A 688 -16.39 -14.29 -8.36
N ILE A 689 -15.94 -14.15 -7.11
CA ILE A 689 -14.55 -14.34 -6.71
C ILE A 689 -14.57 -15.31 -5.54
N GLU A 690 -13.79 -16.39 -5.62
CA GLU A 690 -13.64 -17.37 -4.57
C GLU A 690 -12.20 -17.37 -4.07
N VAL A 691 -12.00 -17.09 -2.77
CA VAL A 691 -10.68 -16.95 -2.16
C VAL A 691 -10.43 -18.08 -1.19
N HIS A 692 -9.29 -18.75 -1.35
CA HIS A 692 -8.81 -19.82 -0.48
C HIS A 692 -7.44 -19.45 0.07
N PHE A 693 -7.28 -19.61 1.38
CA PHE A 693 -5.98 -19.47 2.03
C PHE A 693 -5.36 -20.85 2.26
N VAL A 694 -4.05 -20.94 2.07
CA VAL A 694 -3.30 -22.15 2.44
C VAL A 694 -3.19 -22.22 3.95
N GLU A 695 -3.66 -23.31 4.55
CA GLU A 695 -3.54 -23.53 6.00
C GLU A 695 -2.10 -23.90 6.36
N ASN A 696 -1.46 -23.07 7.18
CA ASN A 696 -0.13 -23.33 7.72
C ASN A 696 0.11 -22.54 9.03
N ASN A 697 1.25 -22.81 9.67
CA ASN A 697 1.66 -22.18 10.93
C ASN A 697 2.81 -21.18 10.74
N ILE A 698 2.99 -20.65 9.52
CA ILE A 698 4.04 -19.69 9.20
C ILE A 698 3.57 -18.31 9.67
N ASP A 699 4.47 -17.55 10.30
CA ASP A 699 4.19 -16.16 10.67
C ASP A 699 3.60 -15.36 9.48
N PRO A 700 2.64 -14.44 9.73
CA PRO A 700 1.99 -13.71 8.65
C PRO A 700 2.99 -13.01 7.72
N THR A 701 2.79 -13.14 6.41
CA THR A 701 3.58 -12.46 5.38
C THR A 701 2.81 -11.28 4.78
N GLY A 702 3.07 -10.90 3.53
CA GLY A 702 2.40 -9.77 2.89
C GLY A 702 1.02 -10.13 2.29
N LEU A 703 0.05 -9.23 2.33
CA LEU A 703 -1.26 -9.47 1.68
C LEU A 703 -1.81 -8.29 0.88
N GLY A 704 -1.41 -7.05 1.21
CA GLY A 704 -1.95 -5.86 0.54
C GLY A 704 -1.62 -5.76 -0.96
N GLU A 705 -0.59 -6.44 -1.43
CA GLU A 705 -0.12 -6.39 -2.82
C GLU A 705 -0.14 -7.74 -3.55
N PRO A 706 0.20 -8.89 -2.93
CA PRO A 706 0.37 -10.17 -3.65
C PRO A 706 -0.79 -10.67 -4.51
N PRO A 707 -2.08 -10.45 -4.16
CA PRO A 707 -3.16 -10.93 -5.02
C PRO A 707 -3.39 -10.10 -6.29
N TYR A 708 -2.78 -8.93 -6.38
CA TYR A 708 -2.96 -8.00 -7.50
C TYR A 708 -2.27 -8.43 -8.81
N PRO A 709 -0.99 -8.85 -8.84
CA PRO A 709 -0.31 -9.15 -10.10
C PRO A 709 -0.78 -10.39 -10.87
N PRO A 710 -0.93 -11.59 -10.26
CA PRO A 710 -1.15 -12.81 -11.04
C PRO A 710 -2.51 -12.85 -11.74
N VAL A 711 -3.53 -12.14 -11.24
CA VAL A 711 -4.86 -12.11 -11.90
C VAL A 711 -4.78 -11.57 -13.33
N MET A 712 -3.85 -10.62 -13.60
CA MET A 712 -3.70 -10.01 -14.92
C MET A 712 -3.20 -11.03 -15.96
N GLY A 713 -2.25 -11.89 -15.57
CA GLY A 713 -1.75 -12.97 -16.42
C GLY A 713 -2.81 -14.05 -16.65
N ALA A 714 -3.52 -14.44 -15.58
CA ALA A 714 -4.62 -15.39 -15.70
C ALA A 714 -5.73 -14.85 -16.63
N LEU A 715 -6.04 -13.56 -16.55
CA LEU A 715 -6.98 -12.88 -17.43
C LEU A 715 -6.51 -12.90 -18.89
N ALA A 716 -5.25 -12.52 -19.17
CA ALA A 716 -4.68 -12.53 -20.51
C ALA A 716 -4.76 -13.92 -21.15
N ASN A 717 -4.42 -14.96 -20.38
CA ASN A 717 -4.49 -16.35 -20.80
C ASN A 717 -5.95 -16.81 -21.05
N ALA A 718 -6.90 -16.39 -20.20
CA ALA A 718 -8.32 -16.71 -20.37
C ALA A 718 -8.93 -16.02 -21.61
N LEU A 719 -8.58 -14.75 -21.84
CA LEU A 719 -9.00 -14.00 -23.03
C LEU A 719 -8.44 -14.64 -24.30
N TYR A 720 -7.19 -15.11 -24.27
CA TYR A 720 -6.62 -15.88 -25.37
C TYR A 720 -7.43 -17.14 -25.67
N LYS A 721 -7.81 -17.93 -24.66
CA LYS A 721 -8.68 -19.10 -24.89
C LYS A 721 -10.05 -18.70 -25.47
N ALA A 722 -10.58 -17.54 -25.08
CA ALA A 722 -11.86 -17.04 -25.58
C ALA A 722 -11.82 -16.52 -27.02
N ASN A 723 -10.71 -15.88 -27.42
CA ASN A 723 -10.62 -15.08 -28.64
C ASN A 723 -9.64 -15.64 -29.68
N GLY A 724 -8.75 -16.56 -29.29
CA GLY A 724 -7.69 -17.11 -30.15
C GLY A 724 -6.48 -16.20 -30.32
N GLU A 725 -6.47 -15.01 -29.71
CA GLU A 725 -5.41 -14.01 -29.82
C GLU A 725 -4.73 -13.74 -28.47
N ARG A 726 -3.40 -13.66 -28.47
CA ARG A 726 -2.61 -13.38 -27.27
C ARG A 726 -2.57 -11.87 -27.01
N TYR A 727 -2.43 -11.51 -25.73
CA TYR A 727 -2.43 -10.12 -25.27
C TYR A 727 -1.04 -9.74 -24.74
N TYR A 728 -0.40 -8.78 -25.42
CA TYR A 728 1.00 -8.41 -25.14
C TYR A 728 1.13 -7.01 -24.55
N HIS A 729 0.15 -6.14 -24.80
CA HIS A 729 0.21 -4.72 -24.49
C HIS A 729 -0.94 -4.34 -23.58
N GLN A 730 -0.62 -3.91 -22.36
CA GLN A 730 -1.60 -3.23 -21.51
C GLN A 730 -1.81 -1.80 -22.04
N PRO A 731 -3.05 -1.25 -21.97
CA PRO A 731 -4.27 -1.93 -21.57
C PRO A 731 -4.80 -2.89 -22.65
N PHE A 732 -5.28 -4.07 -22.26
CA PHE A 732 -5.68 -5.14 -23.19
C PHE A 732 -6.85 -4.79 -24.12
N VAL A 733 -7.64 -3.75 -23.83
CA VAL A 733 -8.67 -3.27 -24.78
C VAL A 733 -8.10 -2.61 -26.03
N LYS A 734 -6.85 -2.13 -25.99
CA LYS A 734 -6.18 -1.56 -27.17
C LYS A 734 -5.38 -2.63 -27.90
N ASN A 735 -4.75 -3.57 -27.17
CA ASN A 735 -3.92 -4.70 -27.64
C ASN A 735 -2.99 -4.41 -28.85
N SER A 736 -2.60 -3.15 -29.02
CA SER A 736 -1.61 -2.67 -29.98
C SER A 736 -0.92 -1.45 -29.39
N ILE A 737 0.32 -1.22 -29.81
CA ILE A 737 1.01 0.04 -29.53
C ILE A 737 0.40 1.06 -30.49
N GLY A 738 -0.23 2.10 -29.95
CA GLY A 738 -0.88 3.17 -30.73
C GLY A 738 0.10 4.02 -31.52
#